data_AF-A0AAV9GPZ1-F1
#
_entry.id   AF-A0AAV9GPZ1-F1
#
_cell.length_a   1.000
_cell.length_b   1.000
_cell.length_c   1.000
_cell.angle_alpha   90.00
_cell.angle_beta   90.00
_cell.angle_gamma   90.00
#
_symmetry.space_group_name_H-M   'P 1'
#
loop_
_entity.id
_entity.type
_entity.pdbx_description
1 polymer ?
#
loop_
_entity_poly.entity_id
_entity_poly.type
_entity_poly.pdbx_seq_one_letter_code
_entity_poly.pdbx_strand_id
1 'polypeptide(L)'
;MAALITGPKISLNDREERLKGLLVDVAKFIDENPTGSTVSGSVEDEKVKAEPVVLRWAGGWVRDKLLGIESNDIDTAINCMTGEAFALRLKEFCETPANCERHGVGKHDVGSLHKIARNPDKSKHLETTTTRLFGLDVDFVNLRKETYTEDSRNPQMEFGTAEEDALRRDATVNALFYNLNTGEVEDFTGGLKDMADKIIRTPLEPLQTFTDDPLRVLRLIRFASRLGFTIDESSKAVMADPRVLDSLKLKISRERVGVELEKMMKGKNACVSLRLIDKIGLYHTIFTDPARKDMPSPDVSNWAAAYECLETLEKNKTPGSIYELLVTSDEARFLAWSLATLTPWAQLPDDPPLKPGKPAPPLATQAAREGFKAPNKLSDIVTAAHRHRQNILELKKIVCTQQPTMKERDRFGMAIREWDSRGGNWRLQVLYAVLVDMEQRSGAQCVELETVLAEWQRFLDHLVELDVIDAPNLKRLLDGRILAKELGVKPGKWMGAALDITTAWQFRNPGVTDYAGAVEEHQMAGLQGLQDVARKLDDLLSQSSKTAKPINESQRLAERILSGLQNEACALQETSSDAAQQIFNVLSKAIAPVLLDIDGGEENEDTDDEDDETAGTTKAYRRVTQRCLAVSPSAIEALALLSKKTTPKVLADSEDLLLTLAAYTDPSQPYVPAKETSETAKQLLQELLAANNTTNDQFIVQAILQRHLRQLFSKSKPASITSSGRKAEYIDPSAGRGEGIPDDSNETKPWKFSDFRAIPLARYSVNQADENLITKHWPLFIPVLLTLTDDSTTPIRQQGLQTLITFLRKFPAKTLHDTGLSKVFEDAIFPTLSYLPSLTPEAESIQLLAPALQALQVLASKQIPRSSTPYSPSGSNSNSNKEQIKLLDKLLREGVFMAYFHAKDHIRIVQVLCDQTISILNTLGIYAVKHLKDLIPMLSSILSDPFAPAAPATLLSAIKTLHAVLTNCWPRIPDSPWQDEIIQAVVLCWLNVSDESTAIATSSRAAIRQDLVTAVKCLSAVLKAGGVDLVEVVKPLVEKEASLGALFSPPR
;
A
#
# COMPACT_ATOMS: atom_id res chain seq x y z
N MET A 1 63.96 36.32 22.13
CA MET A 1 65.31 35.83 21.74
C MET A 1 65.48 34.46 22.39
N ALA A 2 65.89 33.36 21.78
CA ALA A 2 66.33 32.94 20.45
C ALA A 2 66.02 31.42 20.42
N ALA A 3 65.69 30.75 19.32
CA ALA A 3 66.24 30.85 17.99
C ALA A 3 65.16 30.50 16.95
N LEU A 4 65.02 31.36 15.93
CA LEU A 4 64.55 30.92 14.62
C LEU A 4 65.60 29.93 14.11
N ILE A 5 65.38 28.64 14.38
CA ILE A 5 66.02 27.58 13.62
C ILE A 5 65.58 27.85 12.19
N THR A 6 66.53 28.20 11.31
CA THR A 6 66.27 28.29 9.87
C THR A 6 65.64 26.96 9.45
N GLY A 7 64.33 26.98 9.25
CA GLY A 7 63.54 25.79 8.98
C GLY A 7 63.99 25.12 7.69
N PRO A 8 63.59 23.86 7.46
CA PRO A 8 63.85 23.17 6.22
C PRO A 8 63.37 23.99 5.01
N LYS A 9 64.24 24.19 4.01
CA LYS A 9 63.89 24.90 2.78
C LYS A 9 63.07 23.99 1.87
N ILE A 10 61.86 24.39 1.52
CA ILE A 10 61.02 23.70 0.54
C ILE A 10 61.40 24.20 -0.86
N SER A 11 61.68 23.27 -1.77
CA SER A 11 61.84 23.57 -3.21
C SER A 11 60.49 23.48 -3.91
N LEU A 12 60.08 24.57 -4.57
CA LEU A 12 58.86 24.60 -5.38
C LEU A 12 59.14 24.09 -6.78
N ASN A 13 58.15 23.41 -7.38
CA ASN A 13 58.21 23.07 -8.80
C ASN A 13 57.80 24.27 -9.69
N ASP A 14 57.99 24.17 -11.01
CA ASP A 14 57.71 25.25 -11.95
C ASP A 14 56.27 25.79 -11.89
N ARG A 15 55.29 24.95 -11.53
CA ARG A 15 53.87 25.35 -11.42
C ARG A 15 53.61 26.09 -10.11
N GLU A 16 54.19 25.58 -9.03
CA GLU A 16 54.11 26.18 -7.70
C GLU A 16 54.82 27.53 -7.64
N GLU A 17 55.99 27.68 -8.27
CA GLU A 17 56.70 28.97 -8.30
C GLU A 17 55.91 30.03 -9.10
N ARG A 18 55.24 29.64 -10.19
CA ARG A 18 54.32 30.51 -10.93
C ARG A 18 53.12 30.92 -10.09
N LEU A 19 52.50 29.96 -9.40
CA LEU A 19 51.37 30.21 -8.51
C LEU A 19 51.75 31.17 -7.39
N LYS A 20 52.87 30.92 -6.71
CA LYS A 20 53.42 31.82 -5.69
C LYS A 20 53.64 33.23 -6.24
N GLY A 21 54.29 33.35 -7.40
CA GLY A 21 54.54 34.63 -8.05
C GLY A 21 53.26 35.42 -8.33
N LEU A 22 52.22 34.76 -8.85
CA LEU A 22 50.91 35.37 -9.08
C LEU A 22 50.28 35.84 -7.77
N LEU A 23 50.21 34.96 -6.76
CA LEU A 23 49.54 35.25 -5.49
C LEU A 23 50.21 36.39 -4.72
N VAL A 24 51.54 36.45 -4.71
CA VAL A 24 52.30 37.51 -4.04
C VAL A 24 52.10 38.87 -4.74
N ASP A 25 52.06 38.90 -6.08
CA ASP A 25 51.82 40.15 -6.81
C ASP A 25 50.35 40.62 -6.66
N VAL A 26 49.40 39.69 -6.52
CA VAL A 26 48.00 40.00 -6.18
C VAL A 26 47.89 40.59 -4.77
N ALA A 27 48.59 40.02 -3.79
CA ALA A 27 48.63 40.56 -2.42
C ALA A 27 49.14 42.01 -2.40
N LYS A 28 50.22 42.31 -3.14
CA LYS A 28 50.72 43.69 -3.30
C LYS A 28 49.70 44.62 -3.96
N PHE A 29 49.05 44.16 -5.03
CA PHE A 29 48.01 44.94 -5.71
C PHE A 29 46.84 45.29 -4.77
N ILE A 30 46.50 44.38 -3.85
CA ILE A 30 45.48 44.60 -2.82
C ILE A 30 45.94 45.65 -1.81
N ASP A 31 47.17 45.53 -1.30
CA ASP A 31 47.76 46.49 -0.36
C ASP A 31 47.88 47.90 -0.96
N GLU A 32 48.18 48.00 -2.26
CA GLU A 32 48.28 49.26 -3.01
C GLU A 32 46.89 49.86 -3.35
N ASN A 33 45.82 49.05 -3.37
CA ASN A 33 44.46 49.46 -3.76
C ASN A 33 43.39 48.95 -2.77
N PRO A 34 43.27 49.55 -1.57
CA PRO A 34 42.38 49.04 -0.51
C PRO A 34 40.87 49.32 -0.70
N THR A 35 40.45 50.20 -1.63
CA THR A 35 39.04 50.67 -1.76
C THR A 35 38.28 50.17 -3.01
N GLY A 36 38.63 48.99 -3.53
CA GLY A 36 37.95 48.40 -4.71
C GLY A 36 36.48 48.00 -4.44
N SER A 37 35.62 48.14 -5.46
CA SER A 37 34.14 48.02 -5.44
C SER A 37 33.57 46.88 -4.59
N THR A 38 33.12 47.17 -3.37
CA THR A 38 32.34 46.26 -2.51
C THR A 38 30.91 46.07 -3.04
N VAL A 39 30.50 44.82 -3.28
CA VAL A 39 29.09 44.44 -3.46
C VAL A 39 28.46 44.30 -2.06
N SER A 40 27.30 44.95 -1.90
CA SER A 40 26.41 45.01 -0.75
C SER A 40 26.42 43.86 0.28
N GLY A 41 26.62 44.22 1.56
CA GLY A 41 25.68 43.83 2.62
C GLY A 41 26.17 42.94 3.77
N SER A 42 26.97 43.47 4.70
CA SER A 42 26.94 43.13 6.14
C SER A 42 27.75 44.16 6.95
N VAL A 43 27.26 44.52 8.13
CA VAL A 43 27.63 45.73 8.91
C VAL A 43 28.82 45.51 9.86
N GLU A 44 29.71 44.54 9.59
CA GLU A 44 30.80 44.18 10.54
C GLU A 44 32.23 44.36 10.01
N ASP A 45 32.43 44.75 8.75
CA ASP A 45 33.76 44.90 8.14
C ASP A 45 34.52 46.21 8.50
N GLU A 46 33.94 47.10 9.31
CA GLU A 46 34.53 48.42 9.61
C GLU A 46 35.64 48.44 10.69
N LYS A 47 36.20 47.27 11.09
CA LYS A 47 37.25 47.21 12.14
C LYS A 47 38.60 46.59 11.76
N VAL A 48 38.89 46.27 10.50
CA VAL A 48 40.25 45.84 10.10
C VAL A 48 40.97 46.98 9.37
N LYS A 49 41.53 47.93 10.14
CA LYS A 49 42.48 48.92 9.61
C LYS A 49 43.92 48.51 9.94
N ALA A 50 44.68 48.26 8.86
CA ALA A 50 46.14 48.37 8.72
C ALA A 50 47.07 47.19 9.06
N GLU A 51 46.89 46.03 8.42
CA GLU A 51 47.96 45.03 8.25
C GLU A 51 48.11 44.67 6.76
N PRO A 52 49.35 44.48 6.23
CA PRO A 52 49.56 44.05 4.85
C PRO A 52 49.10 42.61 4.62
N VAL A 53 48.68 42.29 3.40
CA VAL A 53 48.24 40.94 3.03
C VAL A 53 49.43 39.97 3.01
N VAL A 54 49.41 39.01 3.94
CA VAL A 54 50.40 37.93 4.04
C VAL A 54 49.75 36.60 3.69
N LEU A 55 50.34 35.89 2.73
CA LEU A 55 49.83 34.62 2.24
C LEU A 55 50.71 33.46 2.70
N ARG A 56 50.06 32.37 3.12
CA ARG A 56 50.73 31.13 3.55
C ARG A 56 50.12 29.93 2.87
N TRP A 57 50.93 28.99 2.41
CA TRP A 57 50.43 27.65 2.13
C TRP A 57 50.42 26.83 3.40
N ALA A 58 49.32 26.15 3.70
CA ALA A 58 49.09 25.58 5.01
C ALA A 58 48.95 24.04 4.99
N GLY A 59 49.31 23.43 6.11
CA GLY A 59 48.93 22.06 6.48
C GLY A 59 49.46 20.96 5.57
N GLY A 60 48.55 20.22 4.92
CA GLY A 60 48.86 18.95 4.27
C GLY A 60 49.91 19.07 3.17
N TRP A 61 49.87 20.15 2.39
CA TRP A 61 50.85 20.40 1.34
C TRP A 61 52.26 20.59 1.92
N VAL A 62 52.41 21.37 2.99
CA VAL A 62 53.71 21.64 3.64
C VAL A 62 54.30 20.35 4.18
N ARG A 63 53.49 19.55 4.88
CA ARG A 63 53.89 18.23 5.39
C ARG A 63 54.34 17.30 4.27
N ASP A 64 53.53 17.16 3.23
CA ASP A 64 53.81 16.21 2.15
C ASP A 64 55.08 16.62 1.39
N LYS A 65 55.29 17.92 1.15
CA LYS A 65 56.54 18.44 0.56
C LYS A 65 57.77 18.14 1.40
N LEU A 66 57.70 18.33 2.72
CA LEU A 66 58.80 18.00 3.62
C LEU A 66 59.13 16.51 3.67
N LEU A 67 58.13 15.65 3.41
CA LEU A 67 58.28 14.20 3.30
C LEU A 67 58.65 13.72 1.89
N GLY A 68 58.85 14.64 0.93
CA GLY A 68 59.15 14.30 -0.47
C GLY A 68 57.97 13.72 -1.25
N ILE A 69 56.74 13.97 -0.80
CA ILE A 69 55.49 13.55 -1.43
C ILE A 69 54.92 14.74 -2.20
N GLU A 70 54.61 14.55 -3.49
CA GLU A 70 53.94 15.59 -4.27
C GLU A 70 52.46 15.73 -3.87
N SER A 71 51.99 16.98 -3.77
CA SER A 71 50.59 17.33 -3.51
C SER A 71 50.13 18.36 -4.53
N ASN A 72 48.93 18.17 -5.09
CA ASN A 72 48.29 19.09 -6.02
C ASN A 72 47.21 19.96 -5.37
N ASP A 73 46.78 19.60 -4.16
CA ASP A 73 45.84 20.38 -3.33
C ASP A 73 46.63 21.36 -2.44
N ILE A 74 46.35 22.66 -2.57
CA ILE A 74 47.04 23.74 -1.86
C ILE A 74 46.04 24.63 -1.12
N ASP A 75 46.13 24.64 0.21
CA ASP A 75 45.37 25.56 1.06
C ASP A 75 46.16 26.87 1.25
N THR A 76 45.67 27.99 0.70
CA THR A 76 46.25 29.33 0.84
C THR A 76 45.54 30.11 1.95
N ALA A 77 46.22 30.24 3.09
CA ALA A 77 45.76 30.98 4.26
C ALA A 77 46.11 32.47 4.21
N ILE A 78 45.15 33.33 4.56
CA ILE A 78 45.19 34.79 4.41
C ILE A 78 44.92 35.46 5.76
N ASN A 79 45.71 36.47 6.15
CA ASN A 79 45.63 37.08 7.49
C ASN A 79 44.46 38.05 7.71
N CYS A 80 44.21 38.96 6.77
CA CYS A 80 43.40 40.16 7.05
C CYS A 80 42.09 40.25 6.24
N MET A 81 41.74 39.22 5.45
CA MET A 81 40.53 39.22 4.64
C MET A 81 40.02 37.81 4.36
N THR A 82 38.77 37.74 3.91
CA THR A 82 38.08 36.48 3.60
C THR A 82 38.61 35.87 2.29
N GLY A 83 38.50 34.55 2.16
CA GLY A 83 38.96 33.84 0.95
C GLY A 83 38.20 34.30 -0.31
N GLU A 84 36.92 34.64 -0.15
CA GLU A 84 36.08 35.23 -1.20
C GLU A 84 36.54 36.62 -1.62
N ALA A 85 36.80 37.53 -0.66
CA ALA A 85 37.30 38.86 -0.96
C ALA A 85 38.61 38.80 -1.73
N PHE A 86 39.54 37.94 -1.31
CA PHE A 86 40.80 37.74 -2.02
C PHE A 86 40.59 37.17 -3.43
N ALA A 87 39.71 36.19 -3.61
CA ALA A 87 39.43 35.60 -4.92
C ALA A 87 38.81 36.60 -5.91
N LEU A 88 37.97 37.52 -5.44
CA LEU A 88 37.42 38.62 -6.25
C LEU A 88 38.52 39.60 -6.69
N ARG A 89 39.44 39.95 -5.78
CA ARG A 89 40.58 40.83 -6.09
C ARG A 89 41.59 40.15 -7.01
N LEU A 90 41.80 38.84 -6.88
CA LEU A 90 42.56 38.02 -7.82
C LEU A 90 41.95 38.07 -9.23
N LYS A 91 40.62 37.98 -9.33
CA LYS A 91 39.93 38.11 -10.62
C LYS A 91 40.12 39.49 -11.23
N GLU A 92 39.95 40.56 -10.45
CA GLU A 92 40.18 41.94 -10.88
C GLU A 92 41.63 42.16 -11.36
N PHE A 93 42.62 41.62 -10.64
CA PHE A 93 44.02 41.67 -11.06
C PHE A 93 44.24 41.00 -12.42
N CYS A 94 43.54 39.90 -12.67
CA CYS A 94 43.58 39.14 -13.91
C CYS A 94 42.75 39.74 -15.06
N GLU A 95 41.87 40.73 -14.81
CA GLU A 95 41.14 41.42 -15.90
C GLU A 95 42.06 42.30 -16.74
N THR A 96 43.22 42.69 -16.20
CA THR A 96 44.26 43.41 -16.95
C THR A 96 45.08 42.42 -17.80
N PRO A 97 45.02 42.48 -19.15
CA PRO A 97 45.68 41.49 -20.01
C PRO A 97 47.20 41.37 -19.81
N ALA A 98 47.87 42.49 -19.49
CA ALA A 98 49.31 42.51 -19.22
C ALA A 98 49.70 41.69 -17.97
N ASN A 99 48.82 41.62 -16.96
CA ASN A 99 49.07 40.83 -15.74
C ASN A 99 48.92 39.32 -16.03
N CYS A 100 47.92 38.94 -16.84
CA CYS A 100 47.75 37.55 -17.28
C CYS A 100 48.94 37.05 -18.10
N GLU A 101 49.46 37.86 -19.03
CA GLU A 101 50.64 37.51 -19.83
C GLU A 101 51.89 37.37 -18.97
N ARG A 102 52.11 38.29 -18.01
CA ARG A 102 53.27 38.28 -17.10
C ARG A 102 53.39 36.99 -16.28
N HIS A 103 52.27 36.47 -15.79
CA HIS A 103 52.27 35.24 -14.96
C HIS A 103 51.95 33.97 -15.77
N GLY A 104 51.76 34.08 -17.08
CA GLY A 104 51.46 32.95 -17.96
C GLY A 104 50.11 32.30 -17.68
N VAL A 105 49.11 33.08 -17.27
CA VAL A 105 47.74 32.61 -16.99
C VAL A 105 47.05 32.31 -18.32
N GLY A 106 46.77 31.03 -18.60
CA GLY A 106 46.19 30.59 -19.87
C GLY A 106 44.68 30.79 -19.94
N LYS A 107 44.09 30.70 -21.14
CA LYS A 107 42.62 30.77 -21.34
C LYS A 107 41.84 29.76 -20.48
N HIS A 108 42.44 28.60 -20.17
CA HIS A 108 41.86 27.57 -19.31
C HIS A 108 41.85 27.96 -17.82
N ASP A 109 42.88 28.68 -17.35
CA ASP A 109 43.00 29.19 -15.98
C ASP A 109 42.09 30.42 -15.74
N VAL A 110 41.91 31.26 -16.78
CA VAL A 110 40.94 32.37 -16.72
C VAL A 110 39.50 31.83 -16.67
N GLY A 111 39.19 30.76 -17.42
CA GLY A 111 37.88 30.10 -17.41
C GLY A 111 37.50 29.48 -16.06
N SER A 112 38.47 28.99 -15.27
CA SER A 112 38.23 28.51 -13.90
C SER A 112 38.03 29.65 -12.91
N LEU A 113 38.73 30.78 -13.06
CA LEU A 113 38.48 32.01 -12.29
C LEU A 113 37.06 32.59 -12.51
N HIS A 114 36.41 32.31 -13.64
CA HIS A 114 35.00 32.64 -13.87
C HIS A 114 34.01 31.64 -13.25
N LYS A 115 34.44 30.39 -12.98
CA LYS A 115 33.65 29.34 -12.31
C LYS A 115 33.87 29.34 -10.79
N ILE A 116 33.84 30.52 -10.16
CA ILE A 116 33.77 30.62 -8.69
C ILE A 116 32.35 30.18 -8.28
N ALA A 117 32.12 28.87 -8.31
CA ALA A 117 30.88 28.28 -7.85
C ALA A 117 30.95 28.22 -6.33
N ARG A 118 30.15 29.05 -5.68
CA ARG A 118 29.84 28.95 -4.25
C ARG A 118 29.45 27.49 -3.97
N ASN A 119 30.29 26.72 -3.28
CA ASN A 119 30.04 25.31 -3.01
C ASN A 119 29.10 25.20 -1.80
N PRO A 120 27.78 25.06 -1.99
CA PRO A 120 26.80 25.23 -0.91
C PRO A 120 26.87 24.07 0.10
N ASP A 121 27.35 22.91 -0.35
CA ASP A 121 27.40 21.68 0.43
C ASP A 121 28.56 21.64 1.44
N LYS A 122 29.58 22.49 1.27
CA LYS A 122 30.75 22.52 2.16
C LYS A 122 30.67 23.54 3.29
N SER A 123 29.79 24.54 3.24
CA SER A 123 29.56 25.36 4.42
C SER A 123 28.38 26.32 4.37
N LYS A 124 27.57 26.29 5.42
CA LYS A 124 26.66 27.40 5.76
C LYS A 124 27.39 28.56 6.48
N HIS A 125 28.68 28.41 6.82
CA HIS A 125 29.46 29.39 7.63
C HIS A 125 30.99 29.48 7.31
N LEU A 126 31.49 28.94 6.19
CA LEU A 126 32.89 29.08 5.76
C LEU A 126 32.90 29.80 4.41
N GLU A 127 33.50 30.98 4.36
CA GLU A 127 33.73 31.78 3.16
C GLU A 127 35.00 31.31 2.42
N THR A 128 35.08 30.00 2.15
CA THR A 128 36.21 29.37 1.44
C THR A 128 35.96 29.35 -0.06
N THR A 129 36.95 29.78 -0.84
CA THR A 129 36.86 29.80 -2.31
C THR A 129 37.87 28.84 -2.94
N THR A 130 37.38 27.88 -3.73
CA THR A 130 38.21 26.91 -4.47
C THR A 130 38.33 27.32 -5.93
N THR A 131 39.55 27.29 -6.48
CA THR A 131 39.80 27.48 -7.91
C THR A 131 40.91 26.55 -8.41
N ARG A 132 40.95 26.29 -9.71
CA ARG A 132 42.02 25.51 -10.34
C ARG A 132 42.93 26.43 -11.14
N LEU A 133 44.20 26.53 -10.76
CA LEU A 133 45.20 27.41 -11.37
C LEU A 133 46.46 26.62 -11.72
N PHE A 134 46.92 26.73 -12.97
CA PHE A 134 48.11 26.02 -13.46
C PHE A 134 48.02 24.49 -13.29
N GLY A 135 46.79 23.95 -13.28
CA GLY A 135 46.50 22.54 -13.04
C GLY A 135 46.51 22.11 -11.56
N LEU A 136 46.81 23.02 -10.63
CA LEU A 136 46.76 22.83 -9.18
C LEU A 136 45.39 23.24 -8.64
N ASP A 137 44.90 22.53 -7.63
CA ASP A 137 43.65 22.85 -6.94
C ASP A 137 43.99 23.73 -5.73
N VAL A 138 43.47 24.95 -5.70
CA VAL A 138 43.85 26.00 -4.75
C VAL A 138 42.63 26.47 -3.97
N ASP A 139 42.70 26.33 -2.65
CA ASP A 139 41.67 26.76 -1.71
C ASP A 139 42.12 28.03 -0.98
N PHE A 140 41.35 29.12 -1.07
CA PHE A 140 41.58 30.35 -0.32
C PHE A 140 40.80 30.34 0.98
N VAL A 141 41.52 30.47 2.10
CA VAL A 141 40.97 30.41 3.46
C VAL A 141 41.51 31.57 4.28
N ASN A 142 40.69 32.20 5.13
CA ASN A 142 41.19 33.17 6.09
C ASN A 142 41.75 32.46 7.34
N LEU A 143 42.78 33.04 7.94
CA LEU A 143 43.25 32.65 9.26
C LEU A 143 42.17 32.98 10.28
N ARG A 144 41.88 32.00 11.13
CA ARG A 144 40.77 32.14 12.08
C ARG A 144 41.09 31.54 13.43
N LYS A 145 40.50 32.18 14.43
CA LYS A 145 40.35 31.66 15.78
C LYS A 145 38.97 31.05 15.92
N GLU A 146 38.91 29.86 16.51
CA GLU A 146 37.66 29.12 16.71
C GLU A 146 37.37 29.05 18.21
N THR A 147 36.21 29.56 18.62
CA THR A 147 35.71 29.40 19.99
C THR A 147 34.56 28.41 19.97
N TYR A 148 34.73 27.29 20.69
CA TYR A 148 33.75 26.21 20.76
C TYR A 148 32.84 26.41 21.99
N THR A 149 31.53 26.26 21.82
CA THR A 149 30.57 26.21 22.95
C THR A 149 30.25 24.75 23.27
N GLU A 150 29.90 24.44 24.53
CA GLU A 150 29.69 23.05 24.98
C GLU A 150 28.63 22.32 24.13
N ASP A 151 27.61 23.03 23.66
CA ASP A 151 26.45 22.49 22.94
C ASP A 151 26.53 22.53 21.40
N SER A 152 27.52 23.22 20.80
CA SER A 152 27.61 23.39 19.33
C SER A 152 28.89 22.79 18.75
N ARG A 153 28.74 22.08 17.63
CA ARG A 153 29.87 21.63 16.79
C ARG A 153 30.49 22.77 15.98
N ASN A 154 29.69 23.77 15.64
CA ASN A 154 30.14 24.88 14.81
C ASN A 154 30.74 25.93 15.75
N PRO A 155 32.06 26.18 15.70
CA PRO A 155 32.67 27.22 16.50
C PRO A 155 32.23 28.59 16.00
N GLN A 156 32.23 29.58 16.91
CA GLN A 156 32.24 30.98 16.50
C GLN A 156 33.61 31.29 15.91
N MET A 157 33.63 31.88 14.72
CA MET A 157 34.83 32.15 13.95
C MET A 157 35.15 33.63 14.01
N GLU A 158 36.36 33.95 14.43
CA GLU A 158 36.92 35.31 14.40
C GLU A 158 38.20 35.30 13.56
N PHE A 159 38.59 36.44 13.00
CA PHE A 159 39.93 36.57 12.40
C PHE A 159 41.00 36.30 13.45
N GLY A 160 41.94 35.42 13.12
CA GLY A 160 42.98 34.97 14.05
C GLY A 160 44.38 35.08 13.45
N THR A 161 45.39 34.97 14.31
CA THR A 161 46.80 34.92 13.91
C THR A 161 47.18 33.55 13.33
N ALA A 162 48.34 33.45 12.67
CA ALA A 162 48.84 32.17 12.16
C ALA A 162 49.10 31.15 13.28
N GLU A 163 49.51 31.62 14.46
CA GLU A 163 49.68 30.78 15.65
C GLU A 163 48.33 30.26 16.18
N GLU A 164 47.32 31.12 16.30
CA GLU A 164 45.97 30.70 16.71
C GLU A 164 45.34 29.74 15.70
N ASP A 165 45.58 29.94 14.40
CA ASP A 165 45.17 29.01 13.34
C ASP A 165 45.94 27.68 13.40
N ALA A 166 47.21 27.69 13.80
CA ALA A 166 48.02 26.49 14.00
C ALA A 166 47.48 25.64 15.16
N LEU A 167 47.19 26.28 16.30
CA LEU A 167 46.77 25.63 17.53
C LEU A 167 45.40 24.96 17.40
N ARG A 168 44.50 25.50 16.58
CA ARG A 168 43.20 24.88 16.30
C ARG A 168 43.26 23.70 15.34
N ARG A 169 44.41 23.31 14.78
CA ARG A 169 44.50 22.19 13.82
C ARG A 169 44.52 20.82 14.49
N ASP A 170 44.41 19.78 13.68
CA ASP A 170 44.26 18.41 14.16
C ASP A 170 45.55 17.82 14.74
N ALA A 171 46.66 17.95 14.02
CA ALA A 171 47.96 17.42 14.41
C ALA A 171 49.05 18.46 14.16
N THR A 172 50.10 18.44 15.00
CA THR A 172 51.28 19.32 14.91
C THR A 172 51.91 19.25 13.52
N VAL A 173 52.05 18.05 12.95
CA VAL A 173 52.57 17.81 11.60
C VAL A 173 51.71 18.42 10.47
N ASN A 174 50.46 18.81 10.75
CA ASN A 174 49.54 19.49 9.81
C ASN A 174 49.29 20.95 10.19
N ALA A 175 49.96 21.45 11.22
CA ALA A 175 49.87 22.82 11.69
C ALA A 175 51.05 23.69 11.19
N LEU A 176 51.73 23.22 10.15
CA LEU A 176 52.85 23.91 9.50
C LEU A 176 52.35 24.88 8.43
N PHE A 177 53.04 26.01 8.30
CA PHE A 177 52.82 26.98 7.24
C PHE A 177 54.08 27.19 6.41
N TYR A 178 53.91 27.50 5.14
CA TYR A 178 54.96 27.98 4.26
C TYR A 178 54.60 29.41 3.85
N ASN A 179 55.36 30.38 4.34
CA ASN A 179 55.11 31.79 4.10
C ASN A 179 55.55 32.16 2.68
N LEU A 180 54.63 32.63 1.84
CA LEU A 180 54.92 32.92 0.44
C LEU A 180 55.78 34.17 0.26
N ASN A 181 55.72 35.10 1.21
CA ASN A 181 56.48 36.35 1.18
C ASN A 181 57.94 36.12 1.59
N THR A 182 58.20 35.31 2.62
CA THR A 182 59.56 35.04 3.12
C THR A 182 60.20 33.79 2.51
N GLY A 183 59.39 32.84 2.04
CA GLY A 183 59.84 31.54 1.56
C GLY A 183 60.28 30.59 2.68
N GLU A 184 59.88 30.84 3.92
CA GLU A 184 60.25 30.05 5.10
C GLU A 184 59.10 29.18 5.61
N VAL A 185 59.45 28.05 6.24
CA VAL A 185 58.48 27.20 6.95
C VAL A 185 58.33 27.73 8.37
N GLU A 186 57.09 28.04 8.74
CA GLU A 186 56.70 28.50 10.07
C GLU A 186 56.07 27.33 10.84
N ASP A 187 56.61 27.03 12.03
CA ASP A 187 56.12 25.99 12.94
C ASP A 187 55.87 26.59 14.32
N PHE A 188 54.60 26.71 14.69
CA PHE A 188 54.16 27.26 15.98
C PHE A 188 53.84 26.16 17.01
N THR A 189 53.92 24.88 16.64
CA THR A 189 53.37 23.77 17.44
C THR A 189 54.37 22.62 17.69
N GLY A 190 55.56 22.70 17.10
CA GLY A 190 56.59 21.65 17.18
C GLY A 190 56.39 20.52 16.16
N GLY A 191 55.62 20.75 15.10
CA GLY A 191 55.32 19.76 14.06
C GLY A 191 56.54 19.25 13.29
N LEU A 192 57.60 20.06 13.14
CA LEU A 192 58.84 19.64 12.49
C LEU A 192 59.58 18.57 13.31
N LYS A 193 59.60 18.73 14.64
CA LYS A 193 60.21 17.76 15.55
C LYS A 193 59.42 16.47 15.58
N ASP A 194 58.10 16.56 15.75
CA ASP A 194 57.22 15.39 15.75
C ASP A 194 57.29 14.63 14.42
N MET A 195 57.46 15.33 13.29
CA MET A 195 57.66 14.71 11.99
C MET A 195 58.98 13.92 11.90
N ALA A 196 60.07 14.46 12.47
CA ALA A 196 61.35 13.77 12.54
C ALA A 196 61.29 12.53 13.44
N ASP A 197 60.59 12.64 14.57
CA ASP A 197 60.39 11.56 15.54
C ASP A 197 59.33 10.54 15.09
N LYS A 198 58.63 10.80 13.97
CA LYS A 198 57.51 9.99 13.45
C LYS A 198 56.36 9.84 14.44
N ILE A 199 56.00 10.96 15.08
CA ILE A 199 54.94 11.07 16.07
C ILE A 199 53.78 11.90 15.51
N ILE A 200 52.56 11.47 15.79
CA ILE A 200 51.34 12.23 15.57
C ILE A 200 50.84 12.72 16.93
N ARG A 201 50.91 14.04 17.15
CA ARG A 201 50.49 14.72 18.39
C ARG A 201 49.50 15.84 18.07
N THR A 202 48.60 16.14 19.00
CA THR A 202 47.70 17.31 18.94
C THR A 202 48.44 18.61 19.31
N PRO A 203 48.16 19.75 18.66
CA PRO A 203 48.81 21.03 19.03
C PRO A 203 48.49 21.52 20.43
N LEU A 204 47.24 21.33 20.87
CA LEU A 204 46.77 21.64 22.22
C LEU A 204 46.63 20.35 23.04
N GLU A 205 46.27 20.52 24.32
CA GLU A 205 45.94 19.41 25.21
C GLU A 205 44.95 18.44 24.53
N PRO A 206 45.23 17.12 24.51
CA PRO A 206 44.44 16.17 23.73
C PRO A 206 42.96 16.15 24.10
N LEU A 207 42.63 16.30 25.39
CA LEU A 207 41.23 16.30 25.85
C LEU A 207 40.45 17.48 25.31
N GLN A 208 41.05 18.68 25.32
CA GLN A 208 40.47 19.87 24.71
C GLN A 208 40.31 19.66 23.20
N THR A 209 41.37 19.23 22.53
CA THR A 209 41.38 19.01 21.07
C THR A 209 40.28 18.05 20.60
N PHE A 210 40.07 16.95 21.32
CA PHE A 210 39.05 15.96 20.96
C PHE A 210 37.64 16.34 21.44
N THR A 211 37.51 17.21 22.43
CA THR A 211 36.20 17.74 22.85
C THR A 211 35.70 18.82 21.89
N ASP A 212 36.62 19.64 21.36
CA ASP A 212 36.35 20.68 20.37
C ASP A 212 35.92 20.10 19.01
N ASP A 213 36.72 19.18 18.42
CA ASP A 213 36.32 18.40 17.24
C ASP A 213 36.71 16.93 17.38
N PRO A 214 35.76 16.08 17.83
CA PRO A 214 36.00 14.65 18.01
C PRO A 214 36.46 13.90 16.76
N LEU A 215 36.17 14.41 15.54
CA LEU A 215 36.61 13.76 14.30
C LEU A 215 38.13 13.70 14.21
N ARG A 216 38.86 14.56 14.94
CA ARG A 216 40.33 14.56 15.00
C ARG A 216 40.88 13.21 15.44
N VAL A 217 40.18 12.46 16.28
CA VAL A 217 40.58 11.09 16.67
C VAL A 217 40.79 10.21 15.43
N LEU A 218 39.79 10.17 14.53
CA LEU A 218 39.85 9.38 13.29
C LEU A 218 40.91 9.91 12.33
N ARG A 219 41.07 11.24 12.26
CA ARG A 219 42.09 11.87 11.42
C ARG A 219 43.50 11.52 11.89
N LEU A 220 43.77 11.52 13.19
CA LEU A 220 45.05 11.12 13.76
C LEU A 220 45.37 9.66 13.46
N ILE A 221 44.39 8.75 13.59
CA ILE A 221 44.54 7.34 13.18
C ILE A 221 44.87 7.24 11.69
N ARG A 222 44.18 7.99 10.83
CA ARG A 222 44.47 8.03 9.39
C ARG A 222 45.86 8.57 9.10
N PHE A 223 46.33 9.60 9.78
CA PHE A 223 47.68 10.13 9.57
C PHE A 223 48.74 9.13 10.05
N ALA A 224 48.54 8.51 11.21
CA ALA A 224 49.41 7.48 11.73
C ALA A 224 49.55 6.31 10.74
N SER A 225 48.45 5.80 10.20
CA SER A 225 48.49 4.70 9.23
C SER A 225 49.02 5.10 7.85
N ARG A 226 48.65 6.29 7.34
CA ARG A 226 49.12 6.81 6.04
C ARG A 226 50.63 7.06 6.04
N LEU A 227 51.16 7.65 7.12
CA LEU A 227 52.56 8.05 7.22
C LEU A 227 53.44 6.96 7.85
N GLY A 228 52.83 5.94 8.48
CA GLY A 228 53.56 4.93 9.25
C GLY A 228 54.15 5.49 10.54
N PHE A 229 53.46 6.49 11.14
CA PHE A 229 53.87 7.18 12.36
C PHE A 229 53.11 6.60 13.56
N THR A 230 53.59 6.89 14.77
CA THR A 230 52.95 6.48 16.02
C THR A 230 52.16 7.63 16.63
N ILE A 231 51.01 7.35 17.24
CA ILE A 231 50.24 8.37 17.97
C ILE A 231 50.88 8.55 19.34
N ASP A 232 51.07 9.80 19.76
CA ASP A 232 51.57 10.14 21.09
C ASP A 232 50.74 9.46 22.20
N GLU A 233 51.41 8.91 23.21
CA GLU A 233 50.73 8.12 24.26
C GLU A 233 49.75 8.97 25.09
N SER A 234 50.02 10.28 25.28
CA SER A 234 49.07 11.17 25.96
C SER A 234 47.81 11.38 25.13
N SER A 235 47.95 11.55 23.80
CA SER A 235 46.81 11.63 22.90
C SER A 235 46.04 10.32 22.88
N LYS A 236 46.73 9.18 22.77
CA LYS A 236 46.13 7.85 22.69
C LYS A 236 45.35 7.46 23.95
N ALA A 237 45.85 7.82 25.13
CA ALA A 237 45.14 7.58 26.40
C ALA A 237 43.79 8.33 26.43
N VAL A 238 43.75 9.56 25.91
CA VAL A 238 42.54 10.38 25.89
C VAL A 238 41.58 9.98 24.76
N MET A 239 42.06 9.40 23.66
CA MET A 239 41.20 8.87 22.59
C MET A 239 40.22 7.78 23.08
N ALA A 240 40.61 7.03 24.12
CA ALA A 240 39.78 5.99 24.74
C ALA A 240 38.90 6.52 25.89
N ASP A 241 38.99 7.81 26.25
CA ASP A 241 38.17 8.41 27.30
C ASP A 241 36.68 8.37 26.91
N PRO A 242 35.77 7.85 27.76
CA PRO A 242 34.34 7.77 27.47
C PRO A 242 33.73 9.10 27.02
N ARG A 243 34.20 10.24 27.55
CA ARG A 243 33.71 11.57 27.17
C ARG A 243 34.02 11.90 25.71
N VAL A 244 35.20 11.49 25.22
CA VAL A 244 35.62 11.67 23.84
C VAL A 244 34.85 10.74 22.91
N LEU A 245 34.64 9.49 23.33
CA LEU A 245 33.86 8.50 22.57
C LEU A 245 32.39 8.94 22.41
N ASP A 246 31.78 9.44 23.49
CA ASP A 246 30.41 9.94 23.46
C ASP A 246 30.28 11.21 22.63
N SER A 247 31.26 12.13 22.75
CA SER A 247 31.33 13.32 21.90
C SER A 247 31.47 12.94 20.41
N LEU A 248 32.29 11.93 20.09
CA LEU A 248 32.43 11.41 18.73
C LEU A 248 31.13 10.78 18.21
N LYS A 249 30.33 10.12 19.06
CA LYS A 249 29.00 9.60 18.69
C LYS A 249 27.97 10.71 18.44
N LEU A 250 27.92 11.70 19.33
CA LEU A 250 26.85 12.71 19.36
C LEU A 250 27.11 13.92 18.46
N LYS A 251 28.33 14.49 18.46
CA LYS A 251 28.64 15.75 17.77
C LYS A 251 29.01 15.56 16.29
N ILE A 252 29.45 14.37 15.88
CA ILE A 252 29.98 14.13 14.53
C ILE A 252 28.99 13.35 13.67
N SER A 253 28.67 13.92 12.50
CA SER A 253 27.86 13.27 11.48
C SER A 253 28.54 12.03 10.91
N ARG A 254 27.75 10.99 10.62
CA ARG A 254 28.22 9.67 10.18
C ARG A 254 28.86 9.70 8.80
N GLU A 255 28.46 10.66 7.95
CA GLU A 255 29.05 10.90 6.64
C GLU A 255 30.52 11.33 6.78
N ARG A 256 30.84 12.17 7.77
CA ARG A 256 32.23 12.61 8.01
C ARG A 256 33.09 11.48 8.58
N VAL A 257 32.51 10.59 9.38
CA VAL A 257 33.17 9.34 9.82
C VAL A 257 33.48 8.46 8.60
N GLY A 258 32.50 8.28 7.72
CA GLY A 258 32.64 7.53 6.47
C GLY A 258 33.78 8.01 5.58
N VAL A 259 33.90 9.32 5.36
CA VAL A 259 34.98 9.90 4.55
C VAL A 259 36.36 9.60 5.12
N GLU A 260 36.53 9.68 6.45
CA GLU A 260 37.82 9.38 7.08
C GLU A 260 38.12 7.87 6.99
N LEU A 261 37.12 7.01 7.22
CA LEU A 261 37.26 5.55 7.08
C LEU A 261 37.61 5.15 5.63
N GLU A 262 36.94 5.74 4.64
CA GLU A 262 37.20 5.46 3.23
C GLU A 262 38.66 5.76 2.87
N LYS A 263 39.19 6.90 3.33
CA LYS A 263 40.59 7.27 3.13
C LYS A 263 41.55 6.32 3.85
N MET A 264 41.17 5.78 5.01
CA MET A 264 41.97 4.76 5.71
C MET A 264 42.00 3.44 4.92
N MET A 265 40.85 2.97 4.43
CA MET A 265 40.74 1.69 3.71
C MET A 265 41.38 1.73 2.32
N LYS A 266 41.34 2.89 1.64
CA LYS A 266 42.09 3.12 0.39
C LYS A 266 43.59 3.30 0.61
N GLY A 267 44.01 3.55 1.84
CA GLY A 267 45.41 3.78 2.21
C GLY A 267 46.32 2.56 1.96
N LYS A 268 47.63 2.78 2.12
CA LYS A 268 48.63 1.70 1.99
C LYS A 268 48.56 0.71 3.16
N ASN A 269 48.26 1.19 4.36
CA ASN A 269 48.27 0.40 5.60
C ASN A 269 46.88 0.33 6.25
N ALA A 270 45.90 -0.24 5.56
CA ALA A 270 44.53 -0.38 6.07
C ALA A 270 44.49 -1.22 7.36
N CYS A 271 45.22 -2.33 7.43
CA CYS A 271 45.35 -3.16 8.63
C CYS A 271 45.78 -2.36 9.87
N VAL A 272 46.79 -1.49 9.73
CA VAL A 272 47.26 -0.65 10.85
C VAL A 272 46.17 0.28 11.36
N SER A 273 45.34 0.81 10.46
CA SER A 273 44.19 1.66 10.84
C SER A 273 43.18 0.87 11.67
N LEU A 274 42.83 -0.34 11.23
CA LEU A 274 41.89 -1.21 11.95
C LEU A 274 42.46 -1.66 13.30
N ARG A 275 43.74 -2.03 13.36
CA ARG A 275 44.43 -2.39 14.60
C ARG A 275 44.44 -1.23 15.61
N LEU A 276 44.60 0.02 15.16
CA LEU A 276 44.52 1.19 16.03
C LEU A 276 43.08 1.42 16.54
N ILE A 277 42.08 1.28 15.67
CA ILE A 277 40.66 1.38 16.05
C ILE A 277 40.31 0.31 17.11
N ASP A 278 40.77 -0.92 16.89
CA ASP A 278 40.59 -2.06 17.79
C ASP A 278 41.23 -1.80 19.16
N LYS A 279 42.54 -1.51 19.19
CA LYS A 279 43.29 -1.30 20.44
C LYS A 279 42.82 -0.10 21.27
N ILE A 280 42.30 0.95 20.64
CA ILE A 280 41.79 2.14 21.33
C ILE A 280 40.34 1.92 21.82
N GLY A 281 39.64 0.88 21.35
CA GLY A 281 38.25 0.61 21.71
C GLY A 281 37.23 1.45 20.94
N LEU A 282 37.57 1.86 19.71
CA LEU A 282 36.74 2.74 18.88
C LEU A 282 35.68 1.99 18.04
N TYR A 283 35.68 0.66 18.05
CA TYR A 283 34.82 -0.15 17.17
C TYR A 283 33.34 0.24 17.29
N HIS A 284 32.76 0.17 18.50
CA HIS A 284 31.34 0.49 18.74
C HIS A 284 30.98 1.97 18.54
N THR A 285 31.99 2.84 18.42
CA THR A 285 31.83 4.27 18.18
C THR A 285 31.73 4.58 16.69
N ILE A 286 32.33 3.73 15.84
CA ILE A 286 32.42 3.90 14.39
C ILE A 286 31.44 2.97 13.66
N PHE A 287 31.36 1.72 14.06
CA PHE A 287 30.66 0.66 13.33
C PHE A 287 29.32 0.28 13.96
N THR A 288 28.66 1.20 14.64
CA THR A 288 27.33 1.01 15.25
C THR A 288 26.44 2.20 14.91
N ASP A 289 25.13 1.98 14.77
CA ASP A 289 24.16 3.06 14.61
C ASP A 289 24.01 3.85 15.93
N PRO A 290 24.40 5.14 15.99
CA PRO A 290 24.25 5.92 17.21
C PRO A 290 22.80 6.31 17.53
N ALA A 291 21.88 6.23 16.56
CA ALA A 291 20.47 6.63 16.75
C ALA A 291 19.65 5.51 17.40
N ARG A 292 20.08 4.25 17.28
CA ARG A 292 19.36 3.08 17.75
C ARG A 292 19.96 2.52 19.04
N LYS A 293 19.33 2.85 20.17
CA LYS A 293 19.81 2.46 21.52
C LYS A 293 19.63 0.98 21.86
N ASP A 294 18.72 0.29 21.17
CA ASP A 294 18.36 -1.12 21.36
C ASP A 294 19.18 -2.09 20.48
N MET A 295 20.13 -1.60 19.69
CA MET A 295 20.91 -2.45 18.79
C MET A 295 21.88 -3.35 19.59
N PRO A 296 21.91 -4.67 19.31
CA PRO A 296 22.88 -5.56 19.95
C PRO A 296 24.31 -5.16 19.60
N SER A 297 25.22 -5.27 20.57
CA SER A 297 26.65 -4.97 20.37
C SER A 297 27.40 -6.26 19.99
N PRO A 298 28.15 -6.27 18.87
CA PRO A 298 28.92 -7.45 18.47
C PRO A 298 30.12 -7.68 19.39
N ASP A 299 30.53 -8.94 19.56
CA ASP A 299 31.78 -9.25 20.26
C ASP A 299 32.97 -8.98 19.31
N VAL A 300 33.88 -8.13 19.74
CA VAL A 300 35.07 -7.73 18.96
C VAL A 300 36.35 -8.45 19.39
N SER A 301 36.27 -9.34 20.39
CA SER A 301 37.44 -10.00 20.99
C SER A 301 38.32 -10.74 19.97
N ASN A 302 37.71 -11.26 18.90
CA ASN A 302 38.40 -12.01 17.83
C ASN A 302 38.53 -11.22 16.51
N TRP A 303 38.11 -9.95 16.47
CA TRP A 303 38.10 -9.14 15.25
C TRP A 303 39.48 -9.03 14.59
N ALA A 304 40.54 -9.05 15.40
CA ALA A 304 41.93 -9.11 14.94
C ALA A 304 42.20 -10.24 13.94
N ALA A 305 41.62 -11.41 14.17
CA ALA A 305 41.80 -12.55 13.27
C ALA A 305 41.30 -12.25 11.85
N ALA A 306 40.24 -11.45 11.68
CA ALA A 306 39.71 -11.10 10.37
C ALA A 306 40.64 -10.14 9.61
N TYR A 307 41.03 -9.01 10.21
CA TYR A 307 41.86 -8.02 9.50
C TYR A 307 43.32 -8.47 9.33
N GLU A 308 43.86 -9.29 10.24
CA GLU A 308 45.21 -9.88 10.08
C GLU A 308 45.23 -11.02 9.06
N CYS A 309 44.14 -11.79 8.94
CA CYS A 309 43.96 -12.74 7.86
C CYS A 309 43.98 -12.03 6.50
N LEU A 310 43.23 -10.94 6.34
CA LEU A 310 43.23 -10.17 5.10
C LEU A 310 44.61 -9.57 4.78
N GLU A 311 45.34 -9.07 5.79
CA GLU A 311 46.72 -8.60 5.61
C GLU A 311 47.65 -9.73 5.14
N THR A 312 47.51 -10.93 5.71
CA THR A 312 48.29 -12.11 5.35
C THR A 312 48.00 -12.56 3.93
N LEU A 313 46.72 -12.59 3.54
CA LEU A 313 46.29 -12.89 2.18
C LEU A 313 46.84 -11.86 1.16
N GLU A 314 46.80 -10.57 1.47
CA GLU A 314 47.33 -9.51 0.60
C GLU A 314 48.87 -9.59 0.44
N LYS A 315 49.60 -9.91 1.52
CA LYS A 315 51.07 -10.08 1.49
C LYS A 315 51.51 -11.34 0.75
N ASN A 316 50.74 -12.42 0.84
CA ASN A 316 51.05 -13.70 0.20
C ASN A 316 50.42 -13.83 -1.19
N LYS A 317 50.22 -12.71 -1.88
CA LYS A 317 49.63 -12.65 -3.21
C LYS A 317 50.51 -13.35 -4.25
N THR A 318 50.11 -14.54 -4.67
CA THR A 318 50.70 -15.32 -5.78
C THR A 318 49.62 -15.73 -6.78
N PRO A 319 49.99 -16.07 -8.04
CA PRO A 319 49.02 -16.60 -9.01
C PRO A 319 48.28 -17.82 -8.43
N GLY A 320 46.94 -17.81 -8.48
CA GLY A 320 46.09 -18.87 -7.92
C GLY A 320 45.86 -18.82 -6.41
N SER A 321 46.48 -17.89 -5.68
CA SER A 321 46.18 -17.68 -4.25
C SER A 321 44.75 -17.17 -4.04
N ILE A 322 44.21 -17.43 -2.85
CA ILE A 322 42.90 -16.91 -2.40
C ILE A 322 42.75 -15.41 -2.70
N TYR A 323 43.77 -14.60 -2.41
CA TYR A 323 43.69 -13.15 -2.60
C TYR A 323 43.61 -12.77 -4.09
N GLU A 324 44.45 -13.35 -4.94
CA GLU A 324 44.46 -13.06 -6.38
C GLU A 324 43.15 -13.49 -7.07
N LEU A 325 42.58 -14.62 -6.64
CA LEU A 325 41.32 -15.12 -7.19
C LEU A 325 40.11 -14.26 -6.78
N LEU A 326 40.10 -13.73 -5.56
CA LEU A 326 38.95 -13.04 -4.99
C LEU A 326 39.02 -11.50 -5.11
N VAL A 327 40.21 -10.91 -5.05
CA VAL A 327 40.43 -9.45 -5.06
C VAL A 327 41.09 -9.02 -6.36
N THR A 328 40.26 -8.72 -7.36
CA THR A 328 40.70 -8.55 -8.76
C THR A 328 40.96 -7.10 -9.19
N SER A 329 40.71 -6.12 -8.32
CA SER A 329 40.90 -4.69 -8.64
C SER A 329 41.20 -3.86 -7.39
N ASP A 330 41.72 -2.63 -7.58
CA ASP A 330 41.93 -1.68 -6.48
C ASP A 330 40.63 -1.30 -5.76
N GLU A 331 39.52 -1.27 -6.49
CA GLU A 331 38.20 -1.05 -5.91
C GLU A 331 37.79 -2.27 -5.05
N ALA A 332 38.03 -3.50 -5.53
CA ALA A 332 37.78 -4.72 -4.76
C ALA A 332 38.62 -4.77 -3.48
N ARG A 333 39.87 -4.27 -3.52
CA ARG A 333 40.74 -4.14 -2.34
C ARG A 333 40.13 -3.21 -1.29
N PHE A 334 39.67 -2.04 -1.69
CA PHE A 334 38.98 -1.12 -0.79
C PHE A 334 37.72 -1.75 -0.17
N LEU A 335 36.92 -2.44 -0.97
CA LEU A 335 35.71 -3.11 -0.50
C LEU A 335 36.04 -4.30 0.43
N ALA A 336 37.10 -5.05 0.17
CA ALA A 336 37.58 -6.14 1.01
C ALA A 336 37.96 -5.65 2.42
N TRP A 337 38.75 -4.56 2.50
CA TRP A 337 39.09 -3.95 3.78
C TRP A 337 37.87 -3.39 4.51
N SER A 338 36.90 -2.84 3.77
CA SER A 338 35.62 -2.39 4.35
C SER A 338 34.73 -3.54 4.84
N LEU A 339 34.78 -4.70 4.17
CA LEU A 339 34.08 -5.91 4.61
C LEU A 339 34.68 -6.48 5.90
N ALA A 340 36.01 -6.42 6.03
CA ALA A 340 36.71 -6.82 7.25
C ALA A 340 36.27 -6.02 8.48
N THR A 341 35.80 -4.77 8.32
CA THR A 341 35.30 -3.98 9.46
C THR A 341 33.92 -4.40 9.95
N LEU A 342 33.22 -5.23 9.19
CA LEU A 342 31.83 -5.62 9.46
C LEU A 342 31.71 -7.09 9.89
N THR A 343 32.80 -7.86 9.91
CA THR A 343 32.77 -9.28 10.28
C THR A 343 32.24 -9.54 11.70
N PRO A 344 32.47 -8.69 12.73
CA PRO A 344 31.91 -8.94 14.06
C PRO A 344 30.37 -8.93 14.08
N TRP A 345 29.74 -8.21 13.15
CA TRP A 345 28.28 -8.18 13.02
C TRP A 345 27.69 -9.45 12.40
N ALA A 346 28.53 -10.33 11.84
CA ALA A 346 28.08 -11.54 11.15
C ALA A 346 27.36 -12.53 12.08
N GLN A 347 27.68 -12.51 13.38
CA GLN A 347 27.24 -13.52 14.35
C GLN A 347 25.89 -13.18 15.01
N LEU A 348 25.44 -11.93 14.87
CA LEU A 348 24.20 -11.47 15.49
C LEU A 348 22.98 -11.84 14.64
N PRO A 349 21.84 -12.18 15.27
CA PRO A 349 20.60 -12.46 14.56
C PRO A 349 20.08 -11.18 13.89
N ASP A 350 19.52 -11.32 12.68
CA ASP A 350 18.92 -10.19 11.96
C ASP A 350 17.64 -9.71 12.65
N ASP A 351 17.34 -8.41 12.52
CA ASP A 351 16.08 -7.86 13.01
C ASP A 351 14.86 -8.48 12.30
N PRO A 352 13.71 -8.56 12.99
CA PRO A 352 12.46 -8.86 12.33
C PRO A 352 12.18 -7.84 11.21
N PRO A 353 11.57 -8.26 10.09
CA PRO A 353 11.29 -7.38 8.96
C PRO A 353 10.33 -6.24 9.35
N LEU A 354 10.78 -4.99 9.17
CA LEU A 354 9.97 -3.78 9.40
C LEU A 354 8.73 -3.68 8.48
N LYS A 355 8.73 -4.41 7.36
CA LYS A 355 7.62 -4.47 6.38
C LYS A 355 7.47 -5.90 5.84
N PRO A 356 6.25 -6.44 5.75
CA PRO A 356 6.01 -7.76 5.15
C PRO A 356 6.52 -7.81 3.70
N GLY A 357 7.23 -8.89 3.35
CA GLY A 357 7.75 -9.13 1.99
C GLY A 357 9.07 -8.42 1.64
N LYS A 358 9.63 -7.61 2.54
CA LYS A 358 11.01 -7.12 2.42
C LYS A 358 11.81 -7.56 3.66
N PRO A 359 12.75 -8.52 3.52
CA PRO A 359 13.62 -8.88 4.65
C PRO A 359 14.34 -7.62 5.14
N ALA A 360 14.43 -7.47 6.46
CA ALA A 360 15.20 -6.39 7.06
C ALA A 360 16.63 -6.42 6.48
N PRO A 361 17.26 -5.25 6.28
CA PRO A 361 18.70 -5.22 6.05
C PRO A 361 19.39 -5.92 7.24
N PRO A 362 20.35 -6.82 6.99
CA PRO A 362 21.16 -7.41 8.05
C PRO A 362 21.75 -6.36 8.97
N LEU A 363 21.98 -6.70 10.24
CA LEU A 363 22.59 -5.76 11.19
C LEU A 363 23.93 -5.24 10.70
N ALA A 364 24.74 -6.07 10.03
CA ALA A 364 25.98 -5.65 9.37
C ALA A 364 25.74 -4.56 8.29
N THR A 365 24.65 -4.67 7.52
CA THR A 365 24.25 -3.66 6.54
C THR A 365 23.78 -2.37 7.21
N GLN A 366 23.02 -2.48 8.31
CA GLN A 366 22.58 -1.31 9.08
C GLN A 366 23.77 -0.59 9.71
N ALA A 367 24.70 -1.33 10.31
CA ALA A 367 25.96 -0.81 10.83
C ALA A 367 26.78 -0.09 9.75
N ALA A 368 26.82 -0.64 8.53
CA ALA A 368 27.48 0.03 7.40
C ALA A 368 26.77 1.33 6.99
N ARG A 369 25.44 1.30 6.84
CA ARG A 369 24.64 2.45 6.38
C ARG A 369 24.51 3.56 7.41
N GLU A 370 24.35 3.22 8.68
CA GLU A 370 24.10 4.20 9.74
C GLU A 370 25.36 4.49 10.56
N GLY A 371 26.27 3.52 10.74
CA GLY A 371 27.50 3.73 11.50
C GLY A 371 28.50 4.65 10.79
N PHE A 372 28.73 4.46 9.49
CA PHE A 372 29.68 5.28 8.72
C PHE A 372 29.18 5.70 7.33
N LYS A 373 27.89 5.58 7.05
CA LYS A 373 27.27 6.00 5.77
C LYS A 373 27.96 5.39 4.55
N ALA A 374 28.11 4.07 4.57
CA ALA A 374 28.69 3.29 3.48
C ALA A 374 28.02 3.57 2.13
N PRO A 375 28.79 3.59 1.02
CA PRO A 375 28.22 3.65 -0.32
C PRO A 375 27.23 2.52 -0.59
N ASN A 376 26.23 2.77 -1.45
CA ASN A 376 25.21 1.77 -1.79
C ASN A 376 25.83 0.45 -2.28
N LYS A 377 26.85 0.52 -3.13
CA LYS A 377 27.59 -0.66 -3.63
C LYS A 377 28.17 -1.51 -2.50
N LEU A 378 28.80 -0.90 -1.49
CA LEU A 378 29.32 -1.62 -0.33
C LEU A 378 28.17 -2.21 0.49
N SER A 379 27.11 -1.44 0.73
CA SER A 379 25.93 -1.92 1.46
C SER A 379 25.25 -3.13 0.80
N ASP A 380 25.18 -3.14 -0.53
CA ASP A 380 24.58 -4.23 -1.29
C ASP A 380 25.46 -5.49 -1.25
N ILE A 381 26.80 -5.33 -1.34
CA ILE A 381 27.75 -6.42 -1.18
C ILE A 381 27.70 -7.01 0.24
N VAL A 382 27.67 -6.18 1.29
CA VAL A 382 27.53 -6.63 2.69
C VAL A 382 26.24 -7.42 2.88
N THR A 383 25.13 -6.92 2.32
CA THR A 383 23.83 -7.59 2.39
C THR A 383 23.86 -8.95 1.71
N ALA A 384 24.42 -9.02 0.49
CA ALA A 384 24.55 -10.25 -0.26
C ALA A 384 25.48 -11.24 0.46
N ALA A 385 26.64 -10.77 0.93
CA ALA A 385 27.63 -11.56 1.64
C ALA A 385 27.05 -12.21 2.90
N HIS A 386 26.26 -11.46 3.69
CA HIS A 386 25.61 -12.01 4.88
C HIS A 386 24.54 -13.04 4.53
N ARG A 387 23.66 -12.75 3.56
CA ARG A 387 22.56 -13.63 3.17
C ARG A 387 23.02 -14.94 2.53
N HIS A 388 24.06 -14.88 1.70
CA HIS A 388 24.59 -16.04 0.99
C HIS A 388 25.67 -16.79 1.77
N ARG A 389 26.16 -16.26 2.90
CA ARG A 389 27.22 -16.87 3.72
C ARG A 389 26.97 -18.34 4.04
N GLN A 390 25.76 -18.68 4.50
CA GLN A 390 25.44 -20.06 4.87
C GLN A 390 25.48 -21.00 3.68
N ASN A 391 24.99 -20.56 2.52
CA ASN A 391 25.06 -21.35 1.30
C ASN A 391 26.51 -21.54 0.81
N ILE A 392 27.35 -20.50 0.90
CA ILE A 392 28.79 -20.60 0.60
C ILE A 392 29.47 -21.63 1.52
N LEU A 393 29.20 -21.58 2.83
CA LEU A 393 29.76 -22.51 3.81
C LEU A 393 29.29 -23.95 3.58
N GLU A 394 28.02 -24.15 3.18
CA GLU A 394 27.48 -25.46 2.82
C GLU A 394 28.20 -26.05 1.60
N LEU A 395 28.41 -25.26 0.55
CA LEU A 395 29.15 -25.69 -0.64
C LEU A 395 30.64 -25.96 -0.33
N LYS A 396 31.28 -25.12 0.50
CA LYS A 396 32.63 -25.38 1.02
C LYS A 396 32.68 -26.73 1.75
N LYS A 397 31.71 -26.99 2.63
CA LYS A 397 31.62 -28.24 3.39
C LYS A 397 31.50 -29.44 2.47
N ILE A 398 30.62 -29.38 1.46
CA ILE A 398 30.45 -30.44 0.45
C ILE A 398 31.79 -30.81 -0.19
N VAL A 399 32.57 -29.82 -0.61
CA VAL A 399 33.90 -30.02 -1.22
C VAL A 399 34.90 -30.60 -0.20
N CYS A 400 34.99 -30.00 0.99
CA CYS A 400 35.94 -30.45 2.01
C CYS A 400 35.64 -31.86 2.54
N THR A 401 34.37 -32.27 2.57
CA THR A 401 33.94 -33.62 2.98
C THR A 401 33.78 -34.60 1.82
N GLN A 402 34.10 -34.20 0.59
CA GLN A 402 34.01 -35.02 -0.63
C GLN A 402 32.63 -35.68 -0.85
N GLN A 403 31.53 -34.95 -0.62
CA GLN A 403 30.19 -35.49 -0.86
C GLN A 403 29.93 -35.73 -2.36
N PRO A 404 29.10 -36.72 -2.74
CA PRO A 404 28.83 -37.01 -4.16
C PRO A 404 28.35 -35.81 -4.97
N THR A 405 27.58 -34.92 -4.33
CA THR A 405 27.05 -33.68 -4.90
C THR A 405 28.13 -32.65 -5.25
N MET A 406 29.39 -32.84 -4.84
CA MET A 406 30.49 -31.93 -5.20
C MET A 406 30.75 -31.87 -6.71
N LYS A 407 30.31 -32.87 -7.48
CA LYS A 407 30.46 -32.93 -8.94
C LYS A 407 29.32 -32.24 -9.70
N GLU A 408 28.28 -31.77 -9.01
CA GLU A 408 27.11 -31.11 -9.62
C GLU A 408 27.45 -29.70 -10.08
N ARG A 409 27.93 -29.58 -11.32
CA ARG A 409 28.38 -28.30 -11.89
C ARG A 409 27.29 -27.21 -11.88
N ASP A 410 26.03 -27.60 -12.07
CA ASP A 410 24.86 -26.70 -12.01
C ASP A 410 24.60 -26.15 -10.63
N ARG A 411 24.76 -26.95 -9.58
CA ARG A 411 24.61 -26.49 -8.20
C ARG A 411 25.58 -25.35 -7.87
N PHE A 412 26.87 -25.52 -8.17
CA PHE A 412 27.88 -24.49 -7.92
C PHE A 412 27.73 -23.30 -8.88
N GLY A 413 27.52 -23.56 -10.17
CA GLY A 413 27.36 -22.51 -11.17
C GLY A 413 26.15 -21.61 -10.94
N MET A 414 24.99 -22.20 -10.58
CA MET A 414 23.78 -21.44 -10.25
C MET A 414 23.93 -20.66 -8.95
N ALA A 415 24.56 -21.24 -7.93
CA ALA A 415 24.84 -20.53 -6.68
C ALA A 415 25.73 -19.30 -6.91
N ILE A 416 26.83 -19.44 -7.66
CA ILE A 416 27.72 -18.31 -7.98
C ILE A 416 26.98 -17.22 -8.77
N ARG A 417 26.12 -17.59 -9.73
CA ARG A 417 25.28 -16.62 -10.46
C ARG A 417 24.28 -15.90 -9.56
N GLU A 418 23.69 -16.62 -8.61
CA GLU A 418 22.78 -16.03 -7.63
C GLU A 418 23.52 -15.03 -6.74
N TRP A 419 24.69 -15.43 -6.21
CA TRP A 419 25.54 -14.55 -5.40
C TRP A 419 25.97 -13.31 -6.18
N ASP A 420 26.31 -13.45 -7.47
CA ASP A 420 26.73 -12.30 -8.29
C ASP A 420 25.56 -11.41 -8.76
N SER A 421 24.33 -11.87 -8.56
CA SER A 421 23.15 -11.15 -9.03
C SER A 421 22.95 -9.83 -8.27
N ARG A 422 22.33 -8.84 -8.94
CA ARG A 422 21.94 -7.54 -8.36
C ARG A 422 23.08 -6.75 -7.71
N GLY A 423 24.29 -6.85 -8.24
CA GLY A 423 25.46 -6.10 -7.76
C GLY A 423 26.18 -6.75 -6.58
N GLY A 424 25.79 -7.96 -6.19
CA GLY A 424 26.63 -8.81 -5.36
C GLY A 424 27.90 -9.14 -6.14
N ASN A 425 29.07 -8.90 -5.56
CA ASN A 425 30.32 -9.36 -6.14
C ASN A 425 30.61 -10.71 -5.47
N TRP A 426 30.36 -11.84 -6.15
CA TRP A 426 30.41 -13.16 -5.51
C TRP A 426 31.78 -13.45 -4.88
N ARG A 427 32.86 -12.95 -5.50
CA ARG A 427 34.22 -13.12 -5.02
C ARG A 427 34.43 -12.44 -3.67
N LEU A 428 33.94 -11.22 -3.51
CA LEU A 428 33.98 -10.49 -2.25
C LEU A 428 33.07 -11.10 -1.17
N GLN A 429 31.98 -11.77 -1.56
CA GLN A 429 31.13 -12.51 -0.63
C GLN A 429 31.81 -13.76 -0.09
N VAL A 430 32.53 -14.50 -0.95
CA VAL A 430 33.37 -15.63 -0.53
C VAL A 430 34.49 -15.12 0.36
N LEU A 431 35.14 -13.99 0.03
CA LEU A 431 36.14 -13.38 0.90
C LEU A 431 35.57 -13.03 2.26
N TYR A 432 34.39 -12.40 2.33
CA TYR A 432 33.72 -12.11 3.60
C TYR A 432 33.46 -13.39 4.41
N ALA A 433 33.05 -14.48 3.76
CA ALA A 433 32.88 -15.78 4.42
C ALA A 433 34.21 -16.34 4.94
N VAL A 434 35.33 -16.18 4.23
CA VAL A 434 36.68 -16.53 4.70
C VAL A 434 37.02 -15.77 5.98
N LEU A 435 36.80 -14.45 5.99
CA LEU A 435 37.13 -13.59 7.14
C LEU A 435 36.27 -13.92 8.37
N VAL A 436 34.97 -14.15 8.18
CA VAL A 436 34.04 -14.54 9.27
C VAL A 436 34.36 -15.94 9.80
N ASP A 437 34.65 -16.92 8.94
CA ASP A 437 35.05 -18.28 9.36
C ASP A 437 36.36 -18.23 10.17
N MET A 438 37.29 -17.35 9.80
CA MET A 438 38.53 -17.12 10.55
C MET A 438 38.30 -16.56 11.95
N GLU A 439 37.48 -15.51 12.05
CA GLU A 439 37.12 -14.86 13.31
C GLU A 439 36.46 -15.86 14.28
N GLN A 440 35.50 -16.66 13.77
CA GLN A 440 34.75 -17.63 14.58
C GLN A 440 35.62 -18.78 15.10
N ARG A 441 36.50 -19.34 14.25
CA ARG A 441 37.36 -20.47 14.65
C ARG A 441 38.49 -20.05 15.58
N SER A 442 38.95 -18.81 15.48
CA SER A 442 39.93 -18.24 16.40
C SER A 442 39.38 -18.14 17.83
N GLY A 443 38.08 -17.86 17.99
CA GLY A 443 37.42 -17.77 19.29
C GLY A 443 36.99 -19.12 19.92
N ALA A 444 36.63 -20.12 19.10
CA ALA A 444 35.98 -21.33 19.59
C ALA A 444 36.90 -22.56 19.74
N GLN A 445 37.98 -22.69 18.95
CA GLN A 445 38.70 -23.97 18.81
C GLN A 445 40.23 -23.89 18.72
N CYS A 446 40.86 -22.70 18.75
CA CYS A 446 42.33 -22.55 18.60
C CYS A 446 42.88 -23.35 17.40
N VAL A 447 42.25 -23.22 16.23
CA VAL A 447 42.67 -23.88 15.00
C VAL A 447 43.77 -23.05 14.33
N GLU A 448 44.82 -23.71 13.83
CA GLU A 448 45.89 -23.02 13.09
C GLU A 448 45.35 -22.33 11.82
N LEU A 449 45.71 -21.05 11.64
CA LEU A 449 45.38 -20.21 10.48
C LEU A 449 45.57 -20.96 9.14
N GLU A 450 46.68 -21.70 9.03
CA GLU A 450 47.05 -22.45 7.83
C GLU A 450 46.01 -23.54 7.48
N THR A 451 45.41 -24.20 8.48
CA THR A 451 44.40 -25.24 8.26
C THR A 451 43.13 -24.65 7.66
N VAL A 452 42.65 -23.53 8.21
CA VAL A 452 41.44 -22.88 7.73
C VAL A 452 41.64 -22.34 6.31
N LEU A 453 42.79 -21.71 6.04
CA LEU A 453 43.13 -21.23 4.70
C LEU A 453 43.28 -22.39 3.70
N ALA A 454 43.84 -23.54 4.09
CA ALA A 454 43.95 -24.71 3.23
C ALA A 454 42.57 -25.29 2.83
N GLU A 455 41.57 -25.29 3.73
CA GLU A 455 40.20 -25.66 3.38
C GLU A 455 39.58 -24.71 2.34
N TRP A 456 39.79 -23.40 2.52
CA TRP A 456 39.28 -22.39 1.60
C TRP A 456 39.98 -22.43 0.25
N GLN A 457 41.30 -22.66 0.22
CA GLN A 457 42.05 -22.86 -1.02
C GLN A 457 41.51 -24.09 -1.76
N ARG A 458 41.30 -25.23 -1.08
CA ARG A 458 40.69 -26.43 -1.69
C ARG A 458 39.31 -26.15 -2.30
N PHE A 459 38.48 -25.36 -1.62
CA PHE A 459 37.18 -24.96 -2.16
C PHE A 459 37.32 -24.13 -3.44
N LEU A 460 38.20 -23.13 -3.45
CA LEU A 460 38.44 -22.29 -4.63
C LEU A 460 39.06 -23.07 -5.79
N ASP A 461 40.02 -23.95 -5.51
CA ASP A 461 40.62 -24.85 -6.51
C ASP A 461 39.54 -25.73 -7.15
N HIS A 462 38.61 -26.26 -6.35
CA HIS A 462 37.48 -27.05 -6.87
C HIS A 462 36.54 -26.23 -7.77
N LEU A 463 36.31 -24.94 -7.47
CA LEU A 463 35.53 -24.06 -8.36
C LEU A 463 36.24 -23.82 -9.70
N VAL A 464 37.57 -23.77 -9.70
CA VAL A 464 38.38 -23.70 -10.92
C VAL A 464 38.31 -25.02 -11.68
N GLU A 465 38.44 -26.16 -11.00
CA GLU A 465 38.34 -27.50 -11.60
C GLU A 465 36.96 -27.79 -12.23
N LEU A 466 35.88 -27.32 -11.60
CA LEU A 466 34.52 -27.42 -12.15
C LEU A 466 34.24 -26.45 -13.30
N ASP A 467 35.15 -25.53 -13.62
CA ASP A 467 34.97 -24.48 -14.63
C ASP A 467 33.69 -23.65 -14.36
N VAL A 468 33.54 -23.16 -13.12
CA VAL A 468 32.40 -22.33 -12.70
C VAL A 468 32.81 -20.98 -12.14
N ILE A 469 34.11 -20.64 -12.11
CA ILE A 469 34.60 -19.36 -11.58
C ILE A 469 34.04 -18.14 -12.35
N ASP A 470 33.74 -18.34 -13.64
CA ASP A 470 33.15 -17.34 -14.53
C ASP A 470 31.68 -17.63 -14.84
N ALA A 471 31.00 -18.40 -14.00
CA ALA A 471 29.56 -18.67 -14.09
C ALA A 471 28.67 -17.43 -14.28
N PRO A 472 28.96 -16.25 -13.68
CA PRO A 472 28.20 -15.02 -13.95
C PRO A 472 28.34 -14.50 -15.39
N ASN A 473 29.50 -14.73 -16.01
CA ASN A 473 29.81 -14.33 -17.38
C ASN A 473 29.27 -15.32 -18.43
N LEU A 474 28.81 -16.51 -18.01
CA LEU A 474 28.22 -17.50 -18.90
C LEU A 474 26.94 -16.93 -19.55
N LYS A 475 26.96 -16.80 -20.89
CA LYS A 475 25.78 -16.37 -21.65
C LYS A 475 24.75 -17.50 -21.66
N ARG A 476 23.50 -17.17 -21.35
CA ARG A 476 22.37 -18.10 -21.45
C ARG A 476 22.20 -18.54 -22.90
N LEU A 477 22.05 -19.84 -23.15
CA LEU A 477 21.73 -20.39 -24.48
C LEU A 477 20.34 -19.94 -24.97
N LEU A 478 19.39 -19.81 -24.05
CA LEU A 478 18.02 -19.35 -24.30
C LEU A 478 17.82 -17.95 -23.74
N ASP A 479 17.31 -17.04 -24.56
CA ASP A 479 16.77 -15.77 -24.08
C ASP A 479 15.25 -15.88 -23.82
N GLY A 480 14.70 -14.89 -23.12
CA GLY A 480 13.27 -14.89 -22.77
C GLY A 480 12.33 -14.84 -23.97
N ARG A 481 12.79 -14.38 -25.14
CA ARG A 481 11.98 -14.29 -26.36
C ARG A 481 11.93 -15.63 -27.08
N ILE A 482 13.08 -16.31 -27.17
CA ILE A 482 13.20 -17.65 -27.76
C ILE A 482 12.42 -18.65 -26.91
N LEU A 483 12.59 -18.61 -25.57
CA LEU A 483 11.85 -19.50 -24.67
C LEU A 483 10.33 -19.28 -24.74
N ALA A 484 9.88 -18.02 -24.80
CA ALA A 484 8.47 -17.70 -24.98
C ALA A 484 7.90 -18.21 -26.32
N LYS A 485 8.70 -18.13 -27.39
CA LYS A 485 8.33 -18.61 -28.73
C LYS A 485 8.21 -20.14 -28.76
N GLU A 486 9.16 -20.87 -28.19
CA GLU A 486 9.16 -22.34 -28.14
C GLU A 486 8.07 -22.90 -27.23
N LEU A 487 7.72 -22.18 -26.15
CA LEU A 487 6.64 -22.58 -25.24
C LEU A 487 5.25 -22.12 -25.69
N GLY A 488 5.15 -21.25 -26.69
CA GLY A 488 3.88 -20.68 -27.15
C GLY A 488 3.20 -19.73 -26.14
N VAL A 489 3.93 -19.20 -25.15
CA VAL A 489 3.38 -18.38 -24.06
C VAL A 489 3.91 -16.94 -24.11
N LYS A 490 3.09 -15.95 -23.76
CA LYS A 490 3.51 -14.55 -23.69
C LYS A 490 4.55 -14.32 -22.57
N PRO A 491 5.61 -13.52 -22.81
CA PRO A 491 6.63 -13.21 -21.79
C PRO A 491 6.00 -12.60 -20.53
N GLY A 492 6.42 -13.07 -19.35
CA GLY A 492 5.88 -12.62 -18.05
C GLY A 492 6.80 -12.92 -16.87
N LYS A 493 6.32 -12.71 -15.64
CA LYS A 493 7.12 -12.88 -14.40
C LYS A 493 7.64 -14.31 -14.16
N TRP A 494 7.03 -15.31 -14.80
CA TRP A 494 7.45 -16.73 -14.75
C TRP A 494 8.78 -17.00 -15.47
N MET A 495 9.16 -16.12 -16.39
CA MET A 495 10.31 -16.27 -17.27
C MET A 495 11.64 -16.34 -16.51
N GLY A 496 11.76 -15.69 -15.35
CA GLY A 496 12.96 -15.78 -14.51
C GLY A 496 13.23 -17.22 -14.06
N ALA A 497 12.24 -17.86 -13.44
CA ALA A 497 12.35 -19.24 -12.97
C ALA A 497 12.55 -20.23 -14.12
N ALA A 498 11.88 -20.01 -15.26
CA ALA A 498 12.05 -20.83 -16.45
C ALA A 498 13.47 -20.72 -17.04
N LEU A 499 14.03 -19.51 -17.08
CA LEU A 499 15.41 -19.28 -17.51
C LEU A 499 16.44 -19.86 -16.54
N ASP A 500 16.13 -19.96 -15.25
CA ASP A 500 17.04 -20.55 -14.27
C ASP A 500 17.09 -22.08 -14.40
N ILE A 501 15.97 -22.75 -14.71
CA ILE A 501 15.93 -24.18 -15.05
C ILE A 501 16.79 -24.47 -16.29
N THR A 502 16.63 -23.67 -17.35
CA THR A 502 17.41 -23.86 -18.58
C THR A 502 18.89 -23.53 -18.39
N THR A 503 19.22 -22.56 -17.51
CA THR A 503 20.61 -22.25 -17.16
C THR A 503 21.24 -23.37 -16.32
N ALA A 504 20.49 -24.00 -15.41
CA ALA A 504 20.96 -25.18 -14.66
C ALA A 504 21.25 -26.36 -15.60
N TRP A 505 20.38 -26.62 -16.58
CA TRP A 505 20.66 -27.62 -17.62
C TRP A 505 21.94 -27.30 -18.42
N GLN A 506 22.17 -26.03 -18.76
CA GLN A 506 23.37 -25.58 -19.48
C GLN A 506 24.65 -25.85 -18.67
N PHE A 507 24.61 -25.73 -17.34
CA PHE A 507 25.76 -26.09 -16.51
C PHE A 507 26.03 -27.59 -16.47
N ARG A 508 24.99 -28.44 -16.48
CA ARG A 508 25.13 -29.91 -16.54
C ARG A 508 25.65 -30.42 -17.87
N ASN A 509 25.48 -29.65 -18.94
CA ASN A 509 25.84 -30.02 -20.31
C ASN A 509 26.89 -29.07 -20.91
N PRO A 510 28.11 -28.99 -20.32
CA PRO A 510 29.18 -28.15 -20.87
C PRO A 510 29.54 -28.60 -22.29
N GLY A 511 29.39 -27.70 -23.26
CA GLY A 511 29.73 -27.95 -24.67
C GLY A 511 28.54 -28.19 -25.60
N VAL A 512 27.33 -28.36 -25.07
CA VAL A 512 26.12 -28.43 -25.90
C VAL A 512 25.69 -27.01 -26.28
N THR A 513 25.52 -26.77 -27.58
CA THR A 513 25.13 -25.46 -28.14
C THR A 513 23.66 -25.40 -28.55
N ASP A 514 22.98 -26.55 -28.57
CA ASP A 514 21.54 -26.66 -28.86
C ASP A 514 20.71 -26.55 -27.59
N TYR A 515 19.53 -25.95 -27.70
CA TYR A 515 18.62 -25.64 -26.60
C TYR A 515 17.42 -26.59 -26.47
N ALA A 516 17.27 -27.55 -27.40
CA ALA A 516 16.15 -28.50 -27.40
C ALA A 516 15.99 -29.24 -26.05
N GLY A 517 17.09 -29.79 -25.52
CA GLY A 517 17.07 -30.51 -24.23
C GLY A 517 16.73 -29.62 -23.01
N ALA A 518 17.03 -28.32 -23.08
CA ALA A 518 16.67 -27.37 -22.02
C ALA A 518 15.17 -27.01 -22.05
N VAL A 519 14.56 -26.97 -23.23
CA VAL A 519 13.12 -26.69 -23.41
C VAL A 519 12.29 -27.88 -22.95
N GLU A 520 12.70 -29.11 -23.28
CA GLU A 520 12.05 -30.35 -22.82
C GLU A 520 12.03 -30.46 -21.29
N GLU A 521 13.14 -30.11 -20.62
CA GLU A 521 13.21 -30.13 -19.16
C GLU A 521 12.25 -29.12 -18.51
N HIS A 522 12.06 -27.93 -19.10
CA HIS A 522 11.11 -26.95 -18.58
C HIS A 522 9.64 -27.42 -18.72
N GLN A 523 9.29 -28.05 -19.83
CA GLN A 523 7.92 -28.53 -20.08
C GLN A 523 7.48 -29.59 -19.06
N MET A 524 8.41 -30.39 -18.55
CA MET A 524 8.14 -31.40 -17.52
C MET A 524 7.85 -30.82 -16.11
N ALA A 525 8.13 -29.53 -15.87
CA ALA A 525 8.04 -28.89 -14.54
C ALA A 525 6.72 -28.11 -14.25
N GLY A 526 5.77 -28.05 -15.19
CA GLY A 526 4.62 -27.11 -15.15
C GLY A 526 3.56 -27.34 -14.05
N LEU A 527 3.41 -28.57 -13.53
CA LEU A 527 2.35 -28.93 -12.56
C LEU A 527 2.69 -28.58 -11.09
N GLN A 528 3.96 -28.68 -10.69
CA GLN A 528 4.42 -28.25 -9.36
C GLN A 528 4.37 -26.73 -9.19
N GLY A 529 4.59 -25.98 -10.27
CA GLY A 529 4.54 -24.51 -10.25
C GLY A 529 3.16 -23.93 -9.92
N LEU A 530 2.07 -24.62 -10.24
CA LEU A 530 0.70 -24.19 -9.89
C LEU A 530 0.34 -24.49 -8.43
N GLN A 531 0.83 -25.59 -7.86
CA GLN A 531 0.67 -25.90 -6.44
C GLN A 531 1.35 -24.84 -5.55
N ASP A 532 2.54 -24.38 -5.91
CA ASP A 532 3.24 -23.33 -5.16
C ASP A 532 2.53 -21.98 -5.24
N VAL A 533 1.89 -21.67 -6.37
CA VAL A 533 1.05 -20.47 -6.52
C VAL A 533 -0.21 -20.57 -5.65
N ALA A 534 -0.83 -21.75 -5.58
CA ALA A 534 -1.96 -22.01 -4.70
C ALA A 534 -1.58 -21.94 -3.22
N ARG A 535 -0.44 -22.52 -2.81
CA ARG A 535 0.05 -22.41 -1.43
C ARG A 535 0.27 -20.96 -1.00
N LYS A 536 0.87 -20.14 -1.89
CA LYS A 536 1.04 -18.70 -1.64
C LYS A 536 -0.28 -17.96 -1.51
N LEU A 537 -1.29 -18.32 -2.30
CA LEU A 537 -2.62 -17.73 -2.19
C LEU A 537 -3.27 -18.13 -0.85
N ASP A 538 -3.11 -19.37 -0.41
CA ASP A 538 -3.64 -19.82 0.89
C ASP A 538 -2.93 -19.17 2.09
N ASP A 539 -1.60 -19.01 2.00
CA ASP A 539 -0.80 -18.30 3.00
C ASP A 539 -1.30 -16.85 3.14
N LEU A 540 -1.59 -16.17 2.04
CA LEU A 540 -2.17 -14.82 2.05
C LEU A 540 -3.59 -14.77 2.63
N LEU A 541 -4.39 -15.81 2.41
CA LEU A 541 -5.74 -15.93 2.98
C LEU A 541 -5.74 -16.29 4.47
N SER A 542 -4.59 -16.68 5.04
CA SER A 542 -4.47 -17.18 6.42
C SER A 542 -3.63 -16.27 7.33
N GLN A 543 -2.96 -15.24 6.79
CA GLN A 543 -2.15 -14.29 7.57
C GLN A 543 -2.98 -13.13 8.15
N SER A 544 -3.20 -13.12 9.46
CA SER A 544 -3.94 -12.05 10.14
C SER A 544 -3.13 -10.74 10.29
N SER A 545 -3.86 -9.62 10.18
CA SER A 545 -3.67 -8.37 10.93
C SER A 545 -2.72 -7.22 10.52
N LYS A 546 -1.86 -7.23 9.47
CA LYS A 546 -0.87 -6.10 9.36
C LYS A 546 -0.67 -5.32 8.05
N THR A 547 -1.34 -5.59 6.93
CA THR A 547 -1.31 -4.62 5.80
C THR A 547 -2.54 -4.67 4.90
N ALA A 548 -2.95 -3.51 4.37
CA ALA A 548 -4.02 -3.32 3.37
C ALA A 548 -3.63 -3.72 1.92
N LYS A 549 -2.56 -4.50 1.72
CA LYS A 549 -2.10 -5.00 0.40
C LYS A 549 -2.55 -6.41 -0.08
N PRO A 550 -3.43 -7.21 0.58
CA PRO A 550 -3.65 -8.60 0.17
C PRO A 550 -4.45 -8.74 -1.13
N ILE A 551 -5.40 -7.84 -1.39
CA ILE A 551 -6.44 -8.05 -2.43
C ILE A 551 -5.86 -8.08 -3.85
N ASN A 552 -4.99 -7.13 -4.19
CA ASN A 552 -4.35 -7.07 -5.51
C ASN A 552 -3.38 -8.24 -5.76
N GLU A 553 -2.82 -8.81 -4.71
CA GLU A 553 -1.92 -9.97 -4.82
C GLU A 553 -2.74 -11.26 -4.97
N SER A 554 -3.80 -11.43 -4.19
CA SER A 554 -4.74 -12.54 -4.34
C SER A 554 -5.37 -12.59 -5.73
N GLN A 555 -5.77 -11.44 -6.29
CA GLN A 555 -6.23 -11.35 -7.67
C GLN A 555 -5.18 -11.86 -8.66
N ARG A 556 -3.94 -11.35 -8.57
CA ARG A 556 -2.84 -11.77 -9.48
C ARG A 556 -2.51 -13.25 -9.37
N LEU A 557 -2.62 -13.84 -8.17
CA LEU A 557 -2.40 -15.28 -7.98
C LEU A 557 -3.53 -16.10 -8.60
N ALA A 558 -4.79 -15.68 -8.45
CA ALA A 558 -5.93 -16.31 -9.11
C ALA A 558 -5.86 -16.22 -10.65
N GLU A 559 -5.49 -15.06 -11.20
CA GLU A 559 -5.23 -14.87 -12.64
C GLU A 559 -4.12 -15.79 -13.16
N ARG A 560 -3.06 -16.00 -12.37
CA ARG A 560 -1.96 -16.91 -12.72
C ARG A 560 -2.40 -18.37 -12.71
N ILE A 561 -3.24 -18.77 -11.76
CA ILE A 561 -3.82 -20.11 -11.71
C ILE A 561 -4.69 -20.33 -12.95
N LEU A 562 -5.59 -19.39 -13.27
CA LEU A 562 -6.42 -19.45 -14.47
C LEU A 562 -5.60 -19.57 -15.76
N SER A 563 -4.61 -18.67 -15.94
CA SER A 563 -3.75 -18.68 -17.13
C SER A 563 -2.95 -19.98 -17.27
N GLY A 564 -2.52 -20.58 -16.16
CA GLY A 564 -1.84 -21.88 -16.19
C GLY A 564 -2.77 -23.02 -16.58
N LEU A 565 -4.02 -23.01 -16.09
CA LEU A 565 -5.02 -24.02 -16.41
C LEU A 565 -5.54 -23.93 -17.85
N GLN A 566 -5.57 -22.73 -18.44
CA GLN A 566 -5.94 -22.51 -19.85
C GLN A 566 -4.90 -23.06 -20.84
N ASN A 567 -3.66 -23.31 -20.41
CA ASN A 567 -2.61 -23.84 -21.29
C ASN A 567 -2.81 -25.36 -21.56
N GLU A 568 -2.79 -25.76 -22.84
CA GLU A 568 -3.04 -27.15 -23.29
C GLU A 568 -1.96 -28.14 -22.81
N ALA A 569 -0.75 -27.66 -22.51
CA ALA A 569 0.34 -28.47 -21.98
C ALA A 569 0.10 -28.95 -20.52
N CYS A 570 -0.87 -28.37 -19.81
CA CYS A 570 -1.25 -28.78 -18.45
C CYS A 570 -2.22 -29.98 -18.51
N ALA A 571 -1.72 -31.14 -18.95
CA ALA A 571 -2.47 -32.39 -18.93
C ALA A 571 -2.50 -32.95 -17.50
N LEU A 572 -3.63 -32.75 -16.80
CA LEU A 572 -3.90 -33.41 -15.52
C LEU A 572 -4.11 -34.91 -15.80
N GLN A 573 -3.06 -35.73 -15.64
CA GLN A 573 -3.20 -37.19 -15.62
C GLN A 573 -3.86 -37.63 -14.30
N GLU A 574 -4.58 -38.75 -14.30
CA GLU A 574 -5.38 -39.26 -13.16
C GLU A 574 -4.61 -39.40 -11.83
N THR A 575 -3.28 -39.41 -11.85
CA THR A 575 -2.39 -39.43 -10.67
C THR A 575 -2.18 -38.06 -9.99
N SER A 576 -2.74 -36.96 -10.54
CA SER A 576 -2.55 -35.58 -10.06
C SER A 576 -3.64 -35.04 -9.10
N SER A 577 -4.45 -35.93 -8.51
CA SER A 577 -5.64 -35.59 -7.70
C SER A 577 -5.37 -34.61 -6.55
N ASP A 578 -4.25 -34.76 -5.83
CA ASP A 578 -3.95 -33.93 -4.65
C ASP A 578 -3.63 -32.47 -5.00
N ALA A 579 -2.99 -32.24 -6.15
CA ALA A 579 -2.67 -30.90 -6.65
C ALA A 579 -3.93 -30.12 -7.01
N ALA A 580 -4.83 -30.78 -7.75
CA ALA A 580 -6.10 -30.20 -8.16
C ALA A 580 -6.98 -29.90 -6.94
N GLN A 581 -7.03 -30.81 -5.96
CA GLN A 581 -7.77 -30.61 -4.71
C GLN A 581 -7.25 -29.43 -3.90
N GLN A 582 -5.93 -29.25 -3.82
CA GLN A 582 -5.35 -28.11 -3.11
C GLN A 582 -5.69 -26.78 -3.80
N ILE A 583 -5.49 -26.69 -5.12
CA ILE A 583 -5.85 -25.48 -5.90
C ILE A 583 -7.33 -25.16 -5.70
N PHE A 584 -8.18 -26.19 -5.76
CA PHE A 584 -9.61 -26.07 -5.56
C PHE A 584 -9.99 -25.52 -4.18
N ASN A 585 -9.43 -26.07 -3.10
CA ASN A 585 -9.73 -25.64 -1.74
C ASN A 585 -9.38 -24.16 -1.54
N VAL A 586 -8.22 -23.74 -2.07
CA VAL A 586 -7.74 -22.37 -1.97
C VAL A 586 -8.61 -21.40 -2.77
N LEU A 587 -8.96 -21.73 -4.02
CA LEU A 587 -9.84 -20.89 -4.84
C LEU A 587 -11.23 -20.75 -4.21
N SER A 588 -11.78 -21.85 -3.68
CA SER A 588 -13.09 -21.86 -3.00
C SER A 588 -13.10 -20.94 -1.78
N LYS A 589 -12.07 -21.04 -0.92
CA LYS A 589 -11.86 -20.17 0.24
C LYS A 589 -11.69 -18.69 -0.17
N ALA A 590 -10.99 -18.43 -1.28
CA ALA A 590 -10.73 -17.07 -1.75
C ALA A 590 -11.99 -16.31 -2.19
N ILE A 591 -12.95 -17.02 -2.81
CA ILE A 591 -14.18 -16.42 -3.33
C ILE A 591 -15.34 -16.41 -2.33
N ALA A 592 -15.26 -17.18 -1.24
CA ALA A 592 -16.32 -17.28 -0.23
C ALA A 592 -16.62 -15.91 0.41
N PRO A 593 -17.87 -15.39 0.33
CA PRO A 593 -18.30 -14.15 1.00
C PRO A 593 -18.46 -14.30 2.52
N VAL A 594 -17.42 -14.77 3.20
CA VAL A 594 -17.37 -14.96 4.65
C VAL A 594 -16.24 -14.15 5.27
N LEU A 595 -16.40 -13.76 6.52
CA LEU A 595 -15.34 -13.15 7.31
C LEU A 595 -14.23 -14.17 7.56
N LEU A 596 -13.03 -13.89 7.07
CA LEU A 596 -11.83 -14.68 7.34
C LEU A 596 -10.98 -13.98 8.42
N ASP A 597 -10.04 -14.68 9.05
CA ASP A 597 -9.15 -14.10 10.08
C ASP A 597 -8.35 -12.87 9.59
N ILE A 598 -8.13 -12.77 8.28
CA ILE A 598 -7.51 -11.61 7.62
C ILE A 598 -8.41 -10.36 7.65
N ASP A 599 -9.72 -10.54 7.76
CA ASP A 599 -10.71 -9.47 7.78
C ASP A 599 -10.94 -8.91 9.20
N GLY A 600 -10.52 -9.65 10.24
CA GLY A 600 -10.78 -9.38 11.66
C GLY A 600 -9.68 -8.67 12.46
N GLY A 601 -8.68 -8.06 11.82
CA GLY A 601 -7.60 -7.37 12.54
C GLY A 601 -8.08 -6.18 13.40
N GLU A 602 -7.62 -6.14 14.66
CA GLU A 602 -7.69 -4.98 15.56
C GLU A 602 -6.98 -3.79 14.93
N GLU A 603 -7.64 -2.63 14.88
CA GLU A 603 -7.02 -1.35 14.54
C GLU A 603 -7.35 -0.34 15.64
N ASN A 604 -6.32 0.42 16.02
CA ASN A 604 -6.25 1.41 17.09
C ASN A 604 -7.43 2.38 17.16
N GLU A 605 -7.87 2.64 18.39
CA GLU A 605 -8.87 3.62 18.85
C GLU A 605 -8.43 5.10 18.66
N ASP A 606 -7.95 5.50 17.48
CA ASP A 606 -7.55 6.91 17.20
C ASP A 606 -8.52 7.64 16.26
N THR A 607 -9.80 7.28 16.28
CA THR A 607 -10.88 8.12 15.74
C THR A 607 -11.93 8.32 16.81
N ASP A 608 -12.03 9.56 17.31
CA ASP A 608 -13.03 10.06 18.26
C ASP A 608 -14.47 10.00 17.69
N ASP A 609 -14.97 8.82 17.35
CA ASP A 609 -16.38 8.57 17.05
C ASP A 609 -16.88 7.48 18.02
N GLU A 610 -17.15 7.90 19.25
CA GLU A 610 -17.44 7.05 20.42
C GLU A 610 -18.83 6.36 20.44
N ASP A 611 -19.58 6.28 19.33
CA ASP A 611 -21.02 5.94 19.42
C ASP A 611 -21.64 5.01 18.34
N ASP A 612 -20.88 4.21 17.56
CA ASP A 612 -21.54 3.36 16.54
C ASP A 612 -20.90 1.98 16.24
N GLU A 613 -21.38 0.92 16.91
CA GLU A 613 -21.08 -0.49 16.60
C GLU A 613 -21.42 -0.86 15.13
N THR A 614 -22.30 -0.11 14.45
CA THR A 614 -22.62 -0.38 13.03
C THR A 614 -21.48 -0.02 12.06
N ALA A 615 -20.53 0.82 12.49
CA ALA A 615 -19.37 1.20 11.69
C ALA A 615 -18.39 0.02 11.46
N GLY A 616 -18.20 -0.84 12.47
CA GLY A 616 -17.30 -2.00 12.40
C GLY A 616 -17.76 -3.05 11.37
N THR A 617 -19.05 -3.32 11.36
CA THR A 617 -19.72 -4.25 10.43
C THR A 617 -19.63 -3.80 8.99
N THR A 618 -19.88 -2.51 8.76
CA THR A 618 -19.76 -1.89 7.44
C THR A 618 -18.33 -2.01 6.91
N LYS A 619 -17.32 -1.91 7.79
CA LYS A 619 -15.90 -2.07 7.43
C LYS A 619 -15.57 -3.53 7.07
N ALA A 620 -16.02 -4.50 7.85
CA ALA A 620 -15.83 -5.94 7.59
C ALA A 620 -16.50 -6.38 6.27
N TYR A 621 -17.76 -6.01 6.07
CA TYR A 621 -18.50 -6.28 4.83
C TYR A 621 -17.82 -5.69 3.60
N ARG A 622 -17.30 -4.45 3.70
CA ARG A 622 -16.55 -3.79 2.62
C ARG A 622 -15.26 -4.56 2.27
N ARG A 623 -14.51 -5.05 3.26
CA ARG A 623 -13.29 -5.84 3.03
C ARG A 623 -13.59 -7.14 2.29
N VAL A 624 -14.58 -7.91 2.76
CA VAL A 624 -15.00 -9.15 2.10
C VAL A 624 -15.47 -8.89 0.68
N THR A 625 -16.27 -7.84 0.48
CA THR A 625 -16.74 -7.44 -0.86
C THR A 625 -15.58 -7.12 -1.79
N GLN A 626 -14.59 -6.34 -1.35
CA GLN A 626 -13.41 -6.01 -2.16
C GLN A 626 -12.56 -7.24 -2.50
N ARG A 627 -12.37 -8.18 -1.56
CA ARG A 627 -11.67 -9.45 -1.82
C ARG A 627 -12.38 -10.26 -2.90
N CYS A 628 -13.68 -10.50 -2.71
CA CYS A 628 -14.48 -11.30 -3.61
C CYS A 628 -14.58 -10.66 -5.01
N LEU A 629 -14.73 -9.35 -5.11
CA LEU A 629 -14.73 -8.63 -6.39
C LEU A 629 -13.42 -8.83 -7.18
N ALA A 630 -12.28 -8.77 -6.49
CA ALA A 630 -10.99 -8.87 -7.14
C ALA A 630 -10.66 -10.29 -7.61
N VAL A 631 -11.08 -11.32 -6.85
CA VAL A 631 -10.67 -12.71 -7.10
C VAL A 631 -11.70 -13.51 -7.90
N SER A 632 -13.00 -13.23 -7.74
CA SER A 632 -14.07 -14.06 -8.29
C SER A 632 -14.08 -14.26 -9.81
N PRO A 633 -13.73 -13.28 -10.68
CA PRO A 633 -13.73 -13.51 -12.13
C PRO A 633 -12.79 -14.65 -12.52
N SER A 634 -11.54 -14.58 -12.07
CA SER A 634 -10.51 -15.55 -12.45
C SER A 634 -10.66 -16.87 -11.70
N ALA A 635 -11.06 -16.83 -10.44
CA ALA A 635 -11.20 -18.03 -9.61
C ALA A 635 -12.39 -18.90 -10.04
N ILE A 636 -13.56 -18.31 -10.34
CA ILE A 636 -14.73 -19.08 -10.80
C ILE A 636 -14.47 -19.71 -12.17
N GLU A 637 -13.82 -18.98 -13.08
CA GLU A 637 -13.42 -19.53 -14.38
C GLU A 637 -12.37 -20.65 -14.23
N ALA A 638 -11.39 -20.48 -13.33
CA ALA A 638 -10.41 -21.51 -13.03
C ALA A 638 -11.05 -22.77 -12.45
N LEU A 639 -12.03 -22.62 -11.53
CA LEU A 639 -12.81 -23.73 -10.99
C LEU A 639 -13.62 -24.45 -12.08
N ALA A 640 -14.19 -23.70 -13.03
CA ALA A 640 -14.93 -24.27 -14.17
C ALA A 640 -14.01 -25.00 -15.19
N LEU A 641 -12.75 -24.61 -15.30
CA LEU A 641 -11.76 -25.36 -16.09
C LEU A 641 -11.29 -26.61 -15.35
N LEU A 642 -11.07 -26.51 -14.04
CA LEU A 642 -10.71 -27.66 -13.19
C LEU A 642 -11.81 -28.72 -13.19
N SER A 643 -13.09 -28.34 -13.14
CA SER A 643 -14.21 -29.29 -13.20
C SER A 643 -14.27 -30.08 -14.50
N LYS A 644 -13.80 -29.51 -15.61
CA LYS A 644 -13.74 -30.17 -16.93
C LYS A 644 -12.52 -31.07 -17.10
N LYS A 645 -11.39 -30.72 -16.46
CA LYS A 645 -10.11 -31.43 -16.60
C LYS A 645 -9.86 -32.51 -15.54
N THR A 646 -10.64 -32.54 -14.47
CA THR A 646 -10.50 -33.48 -13.34
C THR A 646 -11.80 -34.25 -13.12
N THR A 647 -11.76 -35.39 -12.43
CA THR A 647 -12.98 -36.16 -12.12
C THR A 647 -13.93 -35.32 -11.26
N PRO A 648 -15.16 -35.00 -11.71
CA PRO A 648 -16.06 -34.07 -11.01
C PRO A 648 -16.38 -34.47 -9.57
N LYS A 649 -16.32 -35.77 -9.25
CA LYS A 649 -16.58 -36.31 -7.90
C LYS A 649 -15.67 -35.75 -6.81
N VAL A 650 -14.39 -35.51 -7.11
CA VAL A 650 -13.41 -35.01 -6.13
C VAL A 650 -13.69 -33.54 -5.76
N LEU A 651 -14.16 -32.76 -6.73
CA LEU A 651 -14.50 -31.34 -6.56
C LEU A 651 -15.89 -31.12 -5.97
N ALA A 652 -16.79 -32.08 -6.15
CA ALA A 652 -18.18 -31.96 -5.77
C ALA A 652 -18.45 -32.25 -4.27
N ASP A 653 -17.51 -32.87 -3.53
CA ASP A 653 -17.65 -33.15 -2.10
C ASP A 653 -17.62 -31.88 -1.20
N SER A 654 -17.23 -30.71 -1.73
CA SER A 654 -17.18 -29.46 -0.95
C SER A 654 -18.52 -28.72 -0.96
N GLU A 655 -19.30 -28.92 0.12
CA GLU A 655 -20.56 -28.21 0.35
C GLU A 655 -20.39 -26.69 0.43
N ASP A 656 -19.27 -26.21 0.99
CA ASP A 656 -19.00 -24.76 1.14
C ASP A 656 -18.88 -24.05 -0.22
N LEU A 657 -18.29 -24.72 -1.23
CA LEU A 657 -18.26 -24.19 -2.58
C LEU A 657 -19.66 -24.12 -3.19
N LEU A 658 -20.48 -25.15 -3.02
CA LEU A 658 -21.85 -25.16 -3.56
C LEU A 658 -22.68 -24.01 -2.98
N LEU A 659 -22.57 -23.76 -1.66
CA LEU A 659 -23.17 -22.61 -1.00
C LEU A 659 -22.65 -21.29 -1.56
N THR A 660 -21.33 -21.20 -1.76
CA THR A 660 -20.69 -20.02 -2.34
C THR A 660 -21.18 -19.75 -3.76
N LEU A 661 -21.14 -20.74 -4.66
CA LEU A 661 -21.61 -20.60 -6.04
C LEU A 661 -23.10 -20.23 -6.10
N ALA A 662 -23.94 -20.81 -5.23
CA ALA A 662 -25.35 -20.43 -5.12
C ALA A 662 -25.51 -18.95 -4.77
N ALA A 663 -24.68 -18.41 -3.86
CA ALA A 663 -24.67 -17.00 -3.52
C ALA A 663 -24.16 -16.07 -4.66
N TYR A 664 -23.34 -16.57 -5.60
CA TYR A 664 -22.91 -15.84 -6.80
C TYR A 664 -23.94 -15.85 -7.95
N THR A 665 -24.98 -16.68 -7.89
CA THR A 665 -26.03 -16.71 -8.93
C THR A 665 -26.93 -15.47 -8.96
N ASP A 666 -26.80 -14.58 -7.98
CA ASP A 666 -27.51 -13.30 -7.93
C ASP A 666 -26.59 -12.15 -8.38
N PRO A 667 -26.78 -11.59 -9.59
CA PRO A 667 -25.94 -10.51 -10.10
C PRO A 667 -26.15 -9.17 -9.39
N SER A 668 -27.15 -9.06 -8.49
CA SER A 668 -27.37 -7.85 -7.70
C SER A 668 -26.49 -7.75 -6.46
N GLN A 669 -25.69 -8.78 -6.16
CA GLN A 669 -24.82 -8.80 -5.00
C GLN A 669 -23.58 -7.92 -5.21
N PRO A 670 -23.18 -7.07 -4.24
CA PRO A 670 -22.06 -6.15 -4.39
C PRO A 670 -20.71 -6.81 -4.67
N TYR A 671 -20.55 -8.09 -4.31
CA TYR A 671 -19.33 -8.85 -4.53
C TYR A 671 -19.30 -9.60 -5.88
N VAL A 672 -20.34 -9.46 -6.71
CA VAL A 672 -20.44 -10.07 -8.04
C VAL A 672 -20.09 -9.00 -9.08
N PRO A 673 -18.94 -9.10 -9.77
CA PRO A 673 -18.41 -8.00 -10.59
C PRO A 673 -19.12 -7.82 -11.93
N ALA A 674 -19.65 -8.91 -12.50
CA ALA A 674 -20.26 -8.91 -13.82
C ALA A 674 -21.31 -10.03 -13.96
N LYS A 675 -22.23 -9.86 -14.92
CA LYS A 675 -23.31 -10.83 -15.16
C LYS A 675 -22.75 -12.17 -15.66
N GLU A 676 -21.67 -12.14 -16.41
CA GLU A 676 -20.94 -13.30 -16.95
C GLU A 676 -20.38 -14.19 -15.83
N THR A 677 -19.91 -13.59 -14.73
CA THR A 677 -19.43 -14.33 -13.55
C THR A 677 -20.57 -15.09 -12.89
N SER A 678 -21.75 -14.47 -12.80
CA SER A 678 -22.96 -15.09 -12.24
C SER A 678 -23.49 -16.24 -13.11
N GLU A 679 -23.45 -16.07 -14.44
CA GLU A 679 -23.82 -17.13 -15.40
C GLU A 679 -22.85 -18.32 -15.33
N THR A 680 -21.55 -18.05 -15.20
CA THR A 680 -20.51 -19.09 -15.04
C THR A 680 -20.66 -19.84 -13.72
N ALA A 681 -20.90 -19.12 -12.62
CA ALA A 681 -21.15 -19.73 -11.30
C ALA A 681 -22.40 -20.61 -11.32
N LYS A 682 -23.47 -20.17 -12.00
CA LYS A 682 -24.70 -20.95 -12.17
C LYS A 682 -24.47 -22.23 -12.98
N GLN A 683 -23.71 -22.15 -14.08
CA GLN A 683 -23.37 -23.33 -14.88
C GLN A 683 -22.54 -24.32 -14.05
N LEU A 684 -21.49 -23.84 -13.37
CA LEU A 684 -20.64 -24.67 -12.53
C LEU A 684 -21.42 -25.34 -11.40
N LEU A 685 -22.33 -24.62 -10.73
CA LEU A 685 -23.20 -25.17 -9.68
C LEU A 685 -24.05 -26.33 -10.23
N GLN A 686 -24.66 -26.17 -11.41
CA GLN A 686 -25.47 -27.22 -12.03
C GLN A 686 -24.63 -28.45 -12.39
N GLU A 687 -23.43 -28.25 -12.94
CA GLU A 687 -22.49 -29.32 -13.27
C GLU A 687 -22.07 -30.11 -12.02
N LEU A 688 -21.74 -29.43 -10.91
CA LEU A 688 -21.33 -30.07 -9.66
C LEU A 688 -22.49 -30.78 -8.94
N LEU A 689 -23.69 -30.20 -8.93
CA LEU A 689 -24.87 -30.86 -8.37
C LEU A 689 -25.21 -32.15 -9.14
N ALA A 690 -25.12 -32.12 -10.47
CA ALA A 690 -25.32 -33.28 -11.32
C ALA A 690 -24.25 -34.36 -11.06
N ALA A 691 -22.98 -33.96 -10.89
CA ALA A 691 -21.89 -34.88 -10.54
C ALA A 691 -22.12 -35.62 -9.20
N ASN A 692 -22.79 -34.98 -8.25
CA ASN A 692 -23.15 -35.54 -6.93
C ASN A 692 -24.47 -36.30 -6.90
N ASN A 693 -25.18 -36.46 -8.03
CA ASN A 693 -26.55 -36.97 -8.06
C ASN A 693 -27.50 -36.25 -7.08
N THR A 694 -27.24 -34.97 -6.79
CA THR A 694 -28.04 -34.17 -5.85
C THR A 694 -28.98 -33.27 -6.62
N THR A 695 -30.29 -33.35 -6.35
CA THR A 695 -31.25 -32.45 -6.99
C THR A 695 -31.19 -31.06 -6.38
N ASN A 696 -31.61 -30.04 -7.15
CA ASN A 696 -31.67 -28.66 -6.64
C ASN A 696 -32.55 -28.54 -5.38
N ASP A 697 -33.66 -29.26 -5.33
CA ASP A 697 -34.56 -29.30 -4.16
C ASP A 697 -33.88 -29.91 -2.93
N GLN A 698 -33.12 -31.00 -3.11
CA GLN A 698 -32.33 -31.61 -2.04
C GLN A 698 -31.26 -30.64 -1.54
N PHE A 699 -30.56 -29.95 -2.44
CA PHE A 699 -29.57 -28.95 -2.10
C PHE A 699 -30.18 -27.78 -1.31
N ILE A 700 -31.31 -27.23 -1.76
CA ILE A 700 -32.03 -26.15 -1.04
C ILE A 700 -32.44 -26.59 0.37
N VAL A 701 -33.05 -27.77 0.50
CA VAL A 701 -33.58 -28.21 1.80
C VAL A 701 -32.47 -28.65 2.75
N GLN A 702 -31.59 -29.53 2.30
CA GLN A 702 -30.61 -30.18 3.18
C GLN A 702 -29.38 -29.31 3.42
N ALA A 703 -28.78 -28.75 2.36
CA ALA A 703 -27.57 -27.95 2.49
C ALA A 703 -27.90 -26.53 2.96
N ILE A 704 -28.74 -25.80 2.21
CA ILE A 704 -28.99 -24.38 2.48
C ILE A 704 -29.85 -24.21 3.74
N LEU A 705 -31.07 -24.75 3.76
CA LEU A 705 -32.04 -24.44 4.82
C LEU A 705 -31.73 -25.16 6.14
N GLN A 706 -31.47 -26.47 6.10
CA GLN A 706 -31.31 -27.28 7.31
C GLN A 706 -29.92 -27.21 7.94
N ARG A 707 -28.86 -27.32 7.14
CA ARG A 707 -27.48 -27.36 7.66
C ARG A 707 -26.84 -25.98 7.78
N HIS A 708 -27.11 -25.06 6.85
CA HIS A 708 -26.47 -23.75 6.85
C HIS A 708 -27.32 -22.65 7.54
N LEU A 709 -28.43 -22.21 6.94
CA LEU A 709 -29.22 -21.07 7.44
C LEU A 709 -29.81 -21.33 8.83
N ARG A 710 -30.31 -22.54 9.12
CA ARG A 710 -30.84 -22.85 10.45
C ARG A 710 -29.80 -22.68 11.57
N GLN A 711 -28.52 -22.96 11.30
CA GLN A 711 -27.46 -22.75 12.28
C GLN A 711 -27.21 -21.26 12.51
N LEU A 712 -27.08 -20.49 11.42
CA LEU A 712 -26.79 -19.06 11.50
C LEU A 712 -27.91 -18.24 12.16
N PHE A 713 -29.18 -18.60 11.93
CA PHE A 713 -30.36 -17.88 12.48
C PHE A 713 -30.86 -18.44 13.82
N SER A 714 -30.18 -19.43 14.41
CA SER A 714 -30.66 -20.13 15.61
C SER A 714 -30.85 -19.22 16.83
N LYS A 715 -29.96 -18.22 17.00
CA LYS A 715 -29.98 -17.25 18.11
C LYS A 715 -30.80 -15.99 17.82
N SER A 716 -31.10 -15.69 16.54
CA SER A 716 -31.83 -14.48 16.11
C SER A 716 -33.33 -14.73 15.89
N LYS A 717 -33.86 -15.80 16.48
CA LYS A 717 -35.19 -16.28 16.14
C LYS A 717 -36.28 -15.31 16.65
N PRO A 718 -37.27 -14.92 15.83
CA PRO A 718 -38.37 -14.06 16.27
C PRO A 718 -39.23 -14.73 17.35
N ALA A 719 -39.54 -13.98 18.42
CA ALA A 719 -40.41 -14.43 19.52
C ALA A 719 -41.88 -14.62 19.10
N SER A 720 -42.27 -14.11 17.93
CA SER A 720 -43.62 -14.23 17.36
C SER A 720 -43.95 -15.63 16.83
N ILE A 721 -42.98 -16.56 16.78
CA ILE A 721 -43.14 -17.91 16.23
C ILE A 721 -42.58 -19.02 17.14
N THR A 722 -43.20 -20.21 17.08
CA THR A 722 -42.80 -21.42 17.82
C THR A 722 -41.56 -22.09 17.21
N SER A 723 -41.00 -23.10 17.90
CA SER A 723 -39.94 -24.01 17.38
C SER A 723 -40.25 -24.60 15.99
N SER A 724 -41.54 -24.79 15.67
CA SER A 724 -42.04 -25.30 14.38
C SER A 724 -42.44 -24.22 13.38
N GLY A 725 -42.14 -22.94 13.65
CA GLY A 725 -42.39 -21.83 12.74
C GLY A 725 -43.83 -21.34 12.68
N ARG A 726 -44.74 -21.87 13.53
CA ARG A 726 -46.14 -21.42 13.64
C ARG A 726 -46.22 -20.16 14.52
N LYS A 727 -47.34 -19.42 14.46
CA LYS A 727 -47.61 -18.31 15.38
C LYS A 727 -47.49 -18.77 16.85
N ALA A 728 -46.75 -18.02 17.66
CA ALA A 728 -46.67 -18.26 19.11
C ALA A 728 -47.94 -17.77 19.81
N GLU A 729 -48.51 -18.60 20.69
CA GLU A 729 -49.69 -18.22 21.50
C GLU A 729 -49.32 -17.30 22.67
N TYR A 730 -48.13 -17.48 23.24
CA TYR A 730 -47.56 -16.66 24.31
C TYR A 730 -46.24 -16.08 23.82
N ILE A 731 -46.15 -14.75 23.78
CA ILE A 731 -44.90 -14.02 23.53
C ILE A 731 -44.26 -13.84 24.90
N ASP A 732 -43.13 -14.49 25.15
CA ASP A 732 -42.37 -14.30 26.38
C ASP A 732 -41.86 -12.84 26.45
N PRO A 733 -42.31 -12.03 27.43
CA PRO A 733 -41.89 -10.63 27.56
C PRO A 733 -40.37 -10.48 27.74
N SER A 734 -39.72 -11.49 28.32
CA SER A 734 -38.27 -11.52 28.55
C SER A 734 -37.45 -11.85 27.28
N ALA A 735 -38.09 -12.45 26.27
CA ALA A 735 -37.42 -12.85 25.02
C ALA A 735 -37.31 -11.71 23.99
N GLY A 736 -37.90 -10.54 24.26
CA GLY A 736 -37.95 -9.42 23.30
C GLY A 736 -37.64 -8.04 23.85
N ARG A 737 -37.53 -7.85 25.18
CA ARG A 737 -37.18 -6.57 25.80
C ARG A 737 -36.50 -6.79 27.16
N GLY A 738 -35.18 -6.93 27.16
CA GLY A 738 -34.43 -6.24 28.20
C GLY A 738 -34.63 -4.74 28.00
N GLU A 739 -34.54 -3.91 29.03
CA GLU A 739 -34.70 -2.45 28.96
C GLU A 739 -33.57 -1.74 28.15
N GLY A 740 -33.01 -2.39 27.13
CA GLY A 740 -31.91 -1.91 26.29
C GLY A 740 -32.12 -2.23 24.81
N ILE A 741 -31.25 -1.65 23.97
CA ILE A 741 -31.18 -1.85 22.53
C ILE A 741 -31.00 -3.35 22.23
N PRO A 742 -31.73 -3.94 21.25
CA PRO A 742 -31.54 -5.34 20.87
C PRO A 742 -30.08 -5.62 20.52
N ASP A 743 -29.50 -6.67 21.11
CA ASP A 743 -28.12 -7.10 20.86
C ASP A 743 -27.91 -7.39 19.36
N ASP A 744 -27.20 -6.47 18.69
CA ASP A 744 -26.87 -6.52 17.26
C ASP A 744 -25.38 -6.89 17.08
N SER A 745 -24.96 -7.98 17.71
CA SER A 745 -23.59 -8.49 17.67
C SER A 745 -23.40 -9.73 16.79
N ASN A 746 -22.13 -10.04 16.50
CA ASN A 746 -21.76 -11.26 15.78
C ASN A 746 -22.16 -12.54 16.54
N GLU A 747 -22.20 -12.49 17.88
CA GLU A 747 -22.55 -13.65 18.69
C GLU A 747 -24.01 -14.07 18.55
N THR A 748 -24.91 -13.10 18.36
CA THR A 748 -26.36 -13.30 18.23
C THR A 748 -26.81 -13.38 16.78
N LYS A 749 -26.11 -12.73 15.84
CA LYS A 749 -26.46 -12.67 14.41
C LYS A 749 -25.26 -12.97 13.48
N PRO A 750 -24.67 -14.17 13.52
CA PRO A 750 -23.53 -14.51 12.65
C PRO A 750 -23.87 -14.44 11.15
N TRP A 751 -25.16 -14.58 10.77
CA TRP A 751 -25.65 -14.36 9.40
C TRP A 751 -25.50 -12.92 8.89
N LYS A 752 -25.36 -11.94 9.79
CA LYS A 752 -25.22 -10.52 9.46
C LYS A 752 -23.76 -10.07 9.47
N PHE A 753 -22.96 -10.63 10.39
CA PHE A 753 -21.61 -10.14 10.68
C PHE A 753 -20.47 -11.06 10.21
N SER A 754 -20.72 -12.38 10.08
CA SER A 754 -19.67 -13.36 9.70
C SER A 754 -19.91 -14.02 8.35
N ASP A 755 -21.15 -14.40 8.02
CA ASP A 755 -21.44 -15.11 6.78
C ASP A 755 -22.41 -14.32 5.88
N PHE A 756 -21.83 -13.56 4.96
CA PHE A 756 -22.60 -12.68 4.06
C PHE A 756 -23.32 -13.46 2.94
N ARG A 757 -23.17 -14.78 2.87
CA ARG A 757 -23.93 -15.63 1.94
C ARG A 757 -25.36 -15.86 2.40
N ALA A 758 -25.66 -15.65 3.69
CA ALA A 758 -26.95 -16.00 4.29
C ALA A 758 -28.16 -15.39 3.57
N ILE A 759 -28.11 -14.09 3.25
CA ILE A 759 -29.20 -13.39 2.55
C ILE A 759 -29.33 -13.82 1.08
N PRO A 760 -28.24 -13.82 0.27
CA PRO A 760 -28.27 -14.38 -1.09
C PRO A 760 -28.80 -15.82 -1.14
N LEU A 761 -28.41 -16.67 -0.18
CA LEU A 761 -28.86 -18.06 -0.10
C LEU A 761 -30.34 -18.20 0.26
N ALA A 762 -30.85 -17.36 1.17
CA ALA A 762 -32.28 -17.30 1.47
C ALA A 762 -33.08 -16.89 0.23
N ARG A 763 -32.62 -15.86 -0.49
CA ARG A 763 -33.23 -15.40 -1.74
C ARG A 763 -33.15 -16.46 -2.84
N TYR A 764 -32.00 -17.12 -3.01
CA TYR A 764 -31.82 -18.23 -3.93
C TYR A 764 -32.83 -19.34 -3.65
N SER A 765 -32.95 -19.76 -2.39
CA SER A 765 -33.87 -20.80 -1.95
C SER A 765 -35.32 -20.45 -2.30
N VAL A 766 -35.76 -19.24 -2.01
CA VAL A 766 -37.13 -18.78 -2.33
C VAL A 766 -37.35 -18.65 -3.85
N ASN A 767 -36.36 -18.19 -4.60
CA ASN A 767 -36.48 -18.00 -6.05
C ASN A 767 -36.53 -19.34 -6.80
N GLN A 768 -35.73 -20.32 -6.39
CA GLN A 768 -35.64 -21.62 -7.02
C GLN A 768 -36.70 -22.63 -6.53
N ALA A 769 -37.20 -22.48 -5.31
CA ALA A 769 -38.26 -23.35 -4.80
C ALA A 769 -39.57 -23.15 -5.56
N ASP A 770 -40.22 -24.24 -5.93
CA ASP A 770 -41.59 -24.24 -6.43
C ASP A 770 -42.61 -24.20 -5.27
N GLU A 771 -43.91 -24.14 -5.62
CA GLU A 771 -44.98 -24.15 -4.62
C GLU A 771 -44.99 -25.45 -3.79
N ASN A 772 -44.64 -26.60 -4.38
CA ASN A 772 -44.64 -27.88 -3.69
C ASN A 772 -43.56 -27.95 -2.60
N LEU A 773 -42.34 -27.53 -2.92
CA LEU A 773 -41.21 -27.52 -2.00
C LEU A 773 -41.48 -26.58 -0.82
N ILE A 774 -41.98 -25.37 -1.11
CA ILE A 774 -42.38 -24.39 -0.08
C ILE A 774 -43.49 -24.98 0.79
N THR A 775 -44.52 -25.59 0.22
CA THR A 775 -45.63 -26.19 0.99
C THR A 775 -45.16 -27.27 1.95
N LYS A 776 -44.14 -28.05 1.57
CA LYS A 776 -43.60 -29.13 2.40
C LYS A 776 -42.63 -28.64 3.47
N HIS A 777 -41.84 -27.60 3.17
CA HIS A 777 -40.70 -27.18 3.99
C HIS A 777 -40.78 -25.74 4.52
N TRP A 778 -41.94 -25.09 4.44
CA TRP A 778 -42.14 -23.72 4.92
C TRP A 778 -41.61 -23.40 6.33
N PRO A 779 -41.64 -24.31 7.34
CA PRO A 779 -41.12 -23.99 8.68
C PRO A 779 -39.65 -23.57 8.69
N LEU A 780 -38.89 -23.98 7.67
CA LEU A 780 -37.47 -23.62 7.53
C LEU A 780 -37.28 -22.21 6.94
N PHE A 781 -38.26 -21.68 6.21
CA PHE A 781 -38.19 -20.36 5.58
C PHE A 781 -38.64 -19.25 6.53
N ILE A 782 -39.68 -19.49 7.34
CA ILE A 782 -40.34 -18.44 8.15
C ILE A 782 -39.38 -17.71 9.10
N PRO A 783 -38.54 -18.41 9.92
CA PRO A 783 -37.64 -17.72 10.83
C PRO A 783 -36.69 -16.78 10.11
N VAL A 784 -36.12 -17.23 8.98
CA VAL A 784 -35.19 -16.43 8.16
C VAL A 784 -35.90 -15.20 7.60
N LEU A 785 -37.05 -15.38 6.96
CA LEU A 785 -37.79 -14.27 6.32
C LEU A 785 -38.27 -13.20 7.31
N LEU A 786 -38.75 -13.62 8.48
CA LEU A 786 -39.16 -12.69 9.54
C LEU A 786 -37.96 -11.95 10.12
N THR A 787 -36.86 -12.65 10.42
CA THR A 787 -35.63 -12.01 10.92
C THR A 787 -35.10 -10.95 9.97
N LEU A 788 -35.10 -11.23 8.65
CA LEU A 788 -34.66 -10.26 7.64
C LEU A 788 -35.64 -9.08 7.50
N THR A 789 -36.94 -9.31 7.67
CA THR A 789 -37.97 -8.25 7.58
C THR A 789 -37.98 -7.35 8.82
N ASP A 790 -37.57 -7.89 9.98
CA ASP A 790 -37.52 -7.18 11.26
C ASP A 790 -36.15 -6.54 11.55
N ASP A 791 -35.14 -6.69 10.69
CA ASP A 791 -33.80 -6.13 10.93
C ASP A 791 -33.79 -4.60 10.91
N SER A 792 -32.95 -3.98 11.75
CA SER A 792 -32.82 -2.52 11.89
C SER A 792 -32.23 -1.83 10.65
N THR A 793 -31.46 -2.55 9.82
CA THR A 793 -30.76 -1.94 8.69
C THR A 793 -31.63 -1.90 7.43
N THR A 794 -31.71 -0.73 6.80
CA THR A 794 -32.52 -0.48 5.60
C THR A 794 -32.24 -1.46 4.45
N PRO A 795 -30.98 -1.75 4.05
CA PRO A 795 -30.71 -2.64 2.92
C PRO A 795 -31.13 -4.09 3.18
N ILE A 796 -30.91 -4.61 4.40
CA ILE A 796 -31.29 -5.99 4.75
C ILE A 796 -32.82 -6.09 4.79
N ARG A 797 -33.48 -5.14 5.45
CA ARG A 797 -34.95 -5.08 5.52
C ARG A 797 -35.58 -5.01 4.13
N GLN A 798 -35.03 -4.20 3.23
CA GLN A 798 -35.48 -4.12 1.84
C GLN A 798 -35.38 -5.48 1.13
N GLN A 799 -34.23 -6.16 1.23
CA GLN A 799 -34.04 -7.48 0.63
C GLN A 799 -34.93 -8.55 1.27
N GLY A 800 -35.15 -8.48 2.58
CA GLY A 800 -36.09 -9.31 3.33
C GLY A 800 -37.51 -9.17 2.78
N LEU A 801 -38.00 -7.94 2.64
CA LEU A 801 -39.32 -7.64 2.07
C LEU A 801 -39.48 -8.13 0.63
N GLN A 802 -38.49 -7.90 -0.23
CA GLN A 802 -38.50 -8.38 -1.62
C GLN A 802 -38.54 -9.91 -1.71
N THR A 803 -37.75 -10.58 -0.86
CA THR A 803 -37.73 -12.04 -0.78
C THR A 803 -39.06 -12.57 -0.24
N LEU A 804 -39.61 -11.91 0.78
CA LEU A 804 -40.91 -12.25 1.35
C LEU A 804 -42.04 -12.07 0.34
N ILE A 805 -42.04 -11.03 -0.49
CA ILE A 805 -43.01 -10.87 -1.59
C ILE A 805 -42.99 -12.10 -2.52
N THR A 806 -41.79 -12.53 -2.93
CA THR A 806 -41.65 -13.71 -3.80
C THR A 806 -42.10 -14.99 -3.11
N PHE A 807 -41.78 -15.14 -1.83
CA PHE A 807 -42.24 -16.26 -1.01
C PHE A 807 -43.78 -16.28 -0.90
N LEU A 808 -44.41 -15.17 -0.50
CA LEU A 808 -45.86 -15.06 -0.33
C LEU A 808 -46.63 -15.33 -1.64
N ARG A 809 -46.08 -14.94 -2.79
CA ARG A 809 -46.67 -15.28 -4.10
C ARG A 809 -46.75 -16.79 -4.32
N LYS A 810 -45.71 -17.53 -3.92
CA LYS A 810 -45.64 -19.00 -4.02
C LYS A 810 -46.26 -19.74 -2.83
N PHE A 811 -46.48 -19.06 -1.70
CA PHE A 811 -46.99 -19.67 -0.48
C PHE A 811 -48.50 -19.96 -0.61
N PRO A 812 -48.97 -21.17 -0.25
CA PRO A 812 -50.39 -21.51 -0.35
C PRO A 812 -51.24 -20.68 0.62
N ALA A 813 -52.31 -20.06 0.11
CA ALA A 813 -53.26 -19.29 0.91
C ALA A 813 -53.84 -20.13 2.07
N LYS A 814 -54.21 -21.39 1.81
CA LYS A 814 -54.77 -22.28 2.84
C LYS A 814 -53.82 -22.45 4.04
N THR A 815 -52.55 -22.77 3.78
CA THR A 815 -51.54 -22.94 4.83
C THR A 815 -51.31 -21.66 5.62
N LEU A 816 -51.32 -20.50 4.95
CA LEU A 816 -51.19 -19.19 5.59
C LEU A 816 -52.31 -18.92 6.62
N HIS A 817 -53.54 -19.33 6.30
CA HIS A 817 -54.70 -19.22 7.19
C HIS A 817 -54.65 -20.21 8.34
N ASP A 818 -54.46 -21.49 8.03
CA ASP A 818 -54.50 -22.58 9.01
C ASP A 818 -53.40 -22.46 10.08
N THR A 819 -52.29 -21.77 9.77
CA THR A 819 -51.15 -21.59 10.67
C THR A 819 -51.17 -20.26 11.45
N GLY A 820 -52.07 -19.34 11.12
CA GLY A 820 -52.11 -17.99 11.71
C GLY A 820 -50.97 -17.07 11.29
N LEU A 821 -50.15 -17.47 10.30
CA LEU A 821 -48.98 -16.71 9.84
C LEU A 821 -49.34 -15.39 9.16
N SER A 822 -50.56 -15.25 8.63
CA SER A 822 -51.02 -13.98 8.04
C SER A 822 -50.84 -12.80 8.99
N LYS A 823 -51.20 -12.97 10.27
CA LYS A 823 -51.06 -11.91 11.27
C LYS A 823 -49.61 -11.68 11.67
N VAL A 824 -48.79 -12.73 11.70
CA VAL A 824 -47.36 -12.63 12.01
C VAL A 824 -46.63 -11.78 10.96
N PHE A 825 -46.90 -12.02 9.67
CA PHE A 825 -46.33 -11.19 8.60
C PHE A 825 -46.87 -9.76 8.62
N GLU A 826 -48.16 -9.58 8.92
CA GLU A 826 -48.74 -8.25 9.08
C GLU A 826 -47.99 -7.45 10.17
N ASP A 827 -47.82 -8.05 11.35
CA ASP A 827 -47.18 -7.40 12.50
C ASP A 827 -45.69 -7.12 12.28
N ALA A 828 -45.00 -7.94 11.48
CA ALA A 828 -43.61 -7.72 11.06
C ALA A 828 -43.46 -6.61 10.00
N ILE A 829 -44.36 -6.54 9.01
CA ILE A 829 -44.23 -5.59 7.90
C ILE A 829 -44.73 -4.19 8.28
N PHE A 830 -45.87 -4.06 8.97
CA PHE A 830 -46.53 -2.77 9.22
C PHE A 830 -45.63 -1.69 9.86
N PRO A 831 -44.79 -1.99 10.87
CA PRO A 831 -43.88 -1.00 11.45
C PRO A 831 -42.97 -0.33 10.42
N THR A 832 -42.65 -1.02 9.33
CA THR A 832 -41.80 -0.49 8.25
C THR A 832 -42.44 0.71 7.53
N LEU A 833 -43.77 0.83 7.54
CA LEU A 833 -44.47 1.96 6.92
C LEU A 833 -44.25 3.29 7.65
N SER A 834 -43.75 3.25 8.89
CA SER A 834 -43.44 4.43 9.69
C SER A 834 -42.01 4.95 9.51
N TYR A 835 -41.18 4.30 8.68
CA TYR A 835 -39.82 4.74 8.35
C TYR A 835 -39.87 5.91 7.35
N LEU A 836 -40.25 7.09 7.83
CA LEU A 836 -40.55 8.28 7.02
C LEU A 836 -39.62 9.46 7.36
N PRO A 837 -39.57 10.50 6.50
CA PRO A 837 -38.78 11.71 6.73
C PRO A 837 -39.19 12.46 7.99
N SER A 838 -38.27 12.49 8.94
CA SER A 838 -38.24 13.17 10.25
C SER A 838 -37.28 12.40 11.17
N LEU A 839 -37.24 11.08 10.98
CA LEU A 839 -36.35 10.11 11.63
C LEU A 839 -35.54 9.28 10.62
N THR A 840 -36.05 9.06 9.40
CA THR A 840 -35.38 8.28 8.34
C THR A 840 -35.15 9.15 7.09
N PRO A 841 -33.97 9.12 6.46
CA PRO A 841 -33.72 9.88 5.23
C PRO A 841 -34.69 9.52 4.09
N GLU A 842 -35.07 10.50 3.26
CA GLU A 842 -36.04 10.31 2.17
C GLU A 842 -35.69 9.13 1.24
N ALA A 843 -34.41 8.98 0.89
CA ALA A 843 -33.96 7.89 0.02
C ALA A 843 -34.18 6.51 0.64
N GLU A 844 -33.96 6.37 1.95
CA GLU A 844 -34.16 5.12 2.69
C GLU A 844 -35.65 4.83 2.89
N SER A 845 -36.45 5.85 3.20
CA SER A 845 -37.90 5.74 3.28
C SER A 845 -38.49 5.19 1.98
N ILE A 846 -38.04 5.69 0.82
CA ILE A 846 -38.49 5.21 -0.49
C ILE A 846 -38.12 3.73 -0.71
N GLN A 847 -36.91 3.32 -0.30
CA GLN A 847 -36.43 1.94 -0.45
C GLN A 847 -37.28 0.93 0.33
N LEU A 848 -37.86 1.34 1.45
CA LEU A 848 -38.67 0.49 2.34
C LEU A 848 -40.17 0.56 2.05
N LEU A 849 -40.69 1.75 1.78
CA LEU A 849 -42.12 2.01 1.69
C LEU A 849 -42.79 1.24 0.54
N ALA A 850 -42.20 1.28 -0.66
CA ALA A 850 -42.77 0.58 -1.81
C ALA A 850 -42.80 -0.95 -1.62
N PRO A 851 -41.69 -1.63 -1.24
CA PRO A 851 -41.73 -3.06 -0.94
C PRO A 851 -42.65 -3.43 0.22
N ALA A 852 -42.72 -2.64 1.30
CA ALA A 852 -43.61 -2.93 2.43
C ALA A 852 -45.09 -2.89 2.03
N LEU A 853 -45.51 -1.84 1.30
CA LEU A 853 -46.86 -1.73 0.75
C LEU A 853 -47.17 -2.88 -0.22
N GLN A 854 -46.22 -3.26 -1.06
CA GLN A 854 -46.38 -4.38 -2.01
C GLN A 854 -46.51 -5.73 -1.30
N ALA A 855 -45.72 -5.98 -0.25
CA ALA A 855 -45.79 -7.19 0.55
C ALA A 855 -47.16 -7.34 1.23
N LEU A 856 -47.69 -6.25 1.80
CA LEU A 856 -49.03 -6.23 2.42
C LEU A 856 -50.15 -6.41 1.38
N GLN A 857 -50.01 -5.87 0.18
CA GLN A 857 -50.97 -6.10 -0.91
C GLN A 857 -50.98 -7.57 -1.37
N VAL A 858 -49.80 -8.20 -1.51
CA VAL A 858 -49.70 -9.62 -1.84
C VAL A 858 -50.29 -10.47 -0.71
N LEU A 859 -50.03 -10.11 0.55
CA LEU A 859 -50.61 -10.77 1.71
C LEU A 859 -52.15 -10.65 1.69
N ALA A 860 -52.69 -9.45 1.44
CA ALA A 860 -54.13 -9.22 1.32
C ALA A 860 -54.76 -10.06 0.20
N SER A 861 -54.11 -10.19 -0.96
CA SER A 861 -54.62 -11.03 -2.06
C SER A 861 -54.72 -12.52 -1.70
N LYS A 862 -53.96 -12.98 -0.69
CA LYS A 862 -53.98 -14.36 -0.20
C LYS A 862 -55.05 -14.58 0.88
N GLN A 863 -55.77 -13.55 1.29
CA GLN A 863 -56.81 -13.64 2.33
C GLN A 863 -58.20 -14.09 1.83
N ILE A 864 -58.26 -14.68 0.62
CA ILE A 864 -59.51 -15.16 0.02
C ILE A 864 -59.68 -16.67 0.29
N PRO A 865 -60.77 -17.13 0.91
CA PRO A 865 -61.12 -18.56 1.01
C PRO A 865 -61.66 -19.10 -0.32
N ARG A 866 -61.16 -20.24 -0.82
CA ARG A 866 -61.77 -20.95 -1.96
C ARG A 866 -62.88 -21.88 -1.49
N SER A 867 -64.12 -21.42 -1.59
CA SER A 867 -65.22 -22.28 -2.06
C SER A 867 -66.00 -21.52 -3.12
N SER A 868 -65.48 -21.50 -4.34
CA SER A 868 -66.25 -21.15 -5.52
C SER A 868 -65.73 -21.98 -6.69
N THR A 869 -66.35 -23.15 -6.85
CA THR A 869 -66.38 -23.87 -8.12
C THR A 869 -67.08 -23.01 -9.18
N PRO A 870 -66.82 -23.21 -10.49
CA PRO A 870 -67.24 -22.27 -11.54
C PRO A 870 -68.73 -22.25 -11.89
N TYR A 871 -69.60 -22.91 -11.12
CA TYR A 871 -71.03 -23.01 -11.43
C TYR A 871 -71.87 -22.78 -10.17
N SER A 872 -72.33 -21.54 -9.95
CA SER A 872 -73.59 -21.25 -9.27
C SER A 872 -73.99 -19.79 -9.56
N PRO A 873 -75.17 -19.56 -10.15
CA PRO A 873 -75.65 -18.21 -10.39
C PRO A 873 -76.28 -17.64 -9.10
N SER A 874 -76.26 -16.30 -9.02
CA SER A 874 -77.06 -15.44 -8.15
C SER A 874 -76.81 -15.48 -6.62
N GLY A 875 -76.27 -14.36 -6.13
CA GLY A 875 -76.71 -13.73 -4.87
C GLY A 875 -76.23 -14.34 -3.55
N SER A 876 -74.99 -14.07 -3.15
CA SER A 876 -74.55 -13.82 -1.74
C SER A 876 -73.02 -14.00 -1.56
N ASN A 877 -72.21 -13.19 -2.26
CA ASN A 877 -70.73 -13.23 -2.13
C ASN A 877 -70.15 -12.18 -1.16
N SER A 878 -70.95 -11.56 -0.27
CA SER A 878 -70.48 -10.41 0.52
C SER A 878 -69.54 -10.75 1.70
N ASN A 879 -69.44 -12.02 2.12
CA ASN A 879 -68.65 -12.41 3.30
C ASN A 879 -67.25 -13.00 2.99
N SER A 880 -66.92 -13.32 1.73
CA SER A 880 -65.67 -14.04 1.41
C SER A 880 -64.42 -13.17 1.38
N ASN A 881 -64.54 -11.84 1.20
CA ASN A 881 -63.40 -10.92 1.10
C ASN A 881 -63.22 -10.02 2.34
N LYS A 882 -63.87 -10.33 3.47
CA LYS A 882 -63.90 -9.43 4.64
C LYS A 882 -62.51 -9.15 5.23
N GLU A 883 -61.65 -10.16 5.34
CA GLU A 883 -60.29 -9.99 5.85
C GLU A 883 -59.39 -9.23 4.86
N GLN A 884 -59.45 -9.57 3.57
CA GLN A 884 -58.76 -8.83 2.51
C GLN A 884 -59.13 -7.33 2.52
N ILE A 885 -60.43 -7.04 2.59
CA ILE A 885 -60.94 -5.65 2.63
C ILE A 885 -60.48 -4.94 3.90
N LYS A 886 -60.49 -5.61 5.06
CA LYS A 886 -59.98 -5.03 6.32
C LYS A 886 -58.51 -4.66 6.23
N LEU A 887 -57.68 -5.55 5.67
CA LEU A 887 -56.25 -5.29 5.54
C LEU A 887 -55.98 -4.15 4.56
N LEU A 888 -56.67 -4.09 3.42
CA LEU A 888 -56.53 -3.00 2.45
C LEU A 888 -57.07 -1.65 2.98
N ASP A 889 -58.15 -1.66 3.74
CA ASP A 889 -58.67 -0.49 4.47
C ASP A 889 -57.66 0.04 5.48
N LYS A 890 -57.05 -0.87 6.27
CA LYS A 890 -55.96 -0.55 7.17
C LYS A 890 -54.76 0.02 6.42
N LEU A 891 -54.39 -0.58 5.28
CA LEU A 891 -53.28 -0.14 4.45
C LEU A 891 -53.47 1.28 3.90
N LEU A 892 -54.68 1.66 3.46
CA LEU A 892 -54.97 3.03 3.06
C LEU A 892 -54.85 4.00 4.23
N ARG A 893 -55.46 3.68 5.38
CA ARG A 893 -55.47 4.60 6.53
C ARG A 893 -54.10 4.75 7.17
N GLU A 894 -53.53 3.64 7.62
CA GLU A 894 -52.32 3.59 8.45
C GLU A 894 -51.04 3.54 7.61
N GLY A 895 -51.13 3.11 6.35
CA GLY A 895 -49.99 3.09 5.43
C GLY A 895 -49.95 4.33 4.55
N VAL A 896 -50.94 4.50 3.67
CA VAL A 896 -50.91 5.55 2.64
C VAL A 896 -51.17 6.94 3.21
N PHE A 897 -52.30 7.15 3.88
CA PHE A 897 -52.68 8.49 4.34
C PHE A 897 -51.79 8.99 5.46
N MET A 898 -51.48 8.14 6.47
CA MET A 898 -50.52 8.52 7.51
C MET A 898 -49.16 8.89 6.91
N ALA A 899 -48.63 8.10 5.95
CA ALA A 899 -47.37 8.44 5.31
C ALA A 899 -47.44 9.73 4.49
N TYR A 900 -48.54 9.94 3.75
CA TYR A 900 -48.74 11.16 2.98
C TYR A 900 -48.79 12.40 3.89
N PHE A 901 -49.61 12.39 4.95
CA PHE A 901 -49.75 13.55 5.82
C PHE A 901 -48.46 13.88 6.59
N HIS A 902 -47.63 12.88 6.87
CA HIS A 902 -46.34 13.07 7.51
C HIS A 902 -45.24 13.54 6.54
N ALA A 903 -45.28 13.10 5.27
CA ALA A 903 -44.20 13.32 4.30
C ALA A 903 -44.67 14.03 3.01
N LYS A 904 -45.74 14.84 3.08
CA LYS A 904 -46.35 15.52 1.92
C LYS A 904 -45.38 16.44 1.15
N ASP A 905 -44.39 16.99 1.84
CA ASP A 905 -43.39 17.89 1.26
C ASP A 905 -42.29 17.11 0.49
N HIS A 906 -42.27 15.78 0.58
CA HIS A 906 -41.32 14.90 -0.12
C HIS A 906 -41.93 14.30 -1.39
N ILE A 907 -41.78 15.01 -2.51
CA ILE A 907 -42.42 14.75 -3.79
C ILE A 907 -42.22 13.32 -4.32
N ARG A 908 -41.07 12.68 -4.06
CA ARG A 908 -40.80 11.30 -4.50
C ARG A 908 -41.54 10.26 -3.65
N ILE A 909 -41.73 10.52 -2.36
CA ILE A 909 -42.54 9.66 -1.48
C ILE A 909 -44.01 9.76 -1.90
N VAL A 910 -44.49 10.97 -2.18
CA VAL A 910 -45.84 11.21 -2.70
C VAL A 910 -46.08 10.42 -3.98
N GLN A 911 -45.12 10.40 -4.91
CA GLN A 911 -45.21 9.58 -6.12
C GLN A 911 -45.40 8.10 -5.81
N VAL A 912 -44.57 7.52 -4.92
CA VAL A 912 -44.67 6.11 -4.50
C VAL A 912 -46.05 5.83 -3.90
N LEU A 913 -46.55 6.70 -3.03
CA LEU A 913 -47.86 6.55 -2.40
C LEU A 913 -48.99 6.56 -3.43
N CYS A 914 -48.96 7.49 -4.40
CA CYS A 914 -49.91 7.53 -5.51
C CYS A 914 -49.90 6.23 -6.33
N ASP A 915 -48.71 5.75 -6.71
CA ASP A 915 -48.55 4.51 -7.49
C ASP A 915 -49.10 3.28 -6.75
N GLN A 916 -48.80 3.15 -5.46
CA GLN A 916 -49.32 2.04 -4.65
C GLN A 916 -50.83 2.13 -4.39
N THR A 917 -51.36 3.35 -4.27
CA THR A 917 -52.79 3.59 -4.05
C THR A 917 -53.63 3.04 -5.20
N ILE A 918 -53.17 3.13 -6.45
CA ILE A 918 -53.89 2.63 -7.64
C ILE A 918 -54.24 1.14 -7.48
N SER A 919 -53.27 0.32 -7.10
CA SER A 919 -53.45 -1.13 -6.92
C SER A 919 -54.42 -1.45 -5.77
N ILE A 920 -54.32 -0.70 -4.67
CA ILE A 920 -55.20 -0.84 -3.50
C ILE A 920 -56.64 -0.48 -3.88
N LEU A 921 -56.86 0.64 -4.58
CA LEU A 921 -58.18 1.08 -5.02
C LEU A 921 -58.82 0.10 -5.99
N ASN A 922 -58.07 -0.39 -6.97
CA ASN A 922 -58.56 -1.39 -7.93
C ASN A 922 -58.96 -2.70 -7.25
N THR A 923 -58.32 -3.05 -6.14
CA THR A 923 -58.65 -4.26 -5.37
C THR A 923 -59.82 -4.03 -4.40
N LEU A 924 -59.94 -2.84 -3.79
CA LEU A 924 -61.07 -2.47 -2.95
C LEU A 924 -62.35 -2.22 -3.74
N GLY A 925 -62.25 -1.74 -4.98
CA GLY A 925 -63.40 -1.36 -5.79
C GLY A 925 -64.30 -0.34 -5.06
N ILE A 926 -65.61 -0.60 -5.06
CA ILE A 926 -66.61 0.28 -4.42
C ILE A 926 -66.38 0.48 -2.92
N TYR A 927 -65.66 -0.42 -2.24
CA TYR A 927 -65.35 -0.25 -0.81
C TYR A 927 -64.36 0.89 -0.55
N ALA A 928 -63.70 1.42 -1.57
CA ALA A 928 -62.82 2.59 -1.47
C ALA A 928 -63.60 3.91 -1.26
N VAL A 929 -64.90 3.94 -1.55
CA VAL A 929 -65.75 5.14 -1.47
C VAL A 929 -65.69 5.85 -0.11
N LYS A 930 -65.60 5.10 1.00
CA LYS A 930 -65.51 5.68 2.36
C LYS A 930 -64.22 6.49 2.60
N HIS A 931 -63.23 6.35 1.72
CA HIS A 931 -61.95 7.06 1.79
C HIS A 931 -61.89 8.28 0.87
N LEU A 932 -62.98 8.62 0.15
CA LEU A 932 -63.01 9.83 -0.70
C LEU A 932 -62.64 11.10 0.07
N LYS A 933 -63.03 11.19 1.34
CA LYS A 933 -62.69 12.28 2.25
C LYS A 933 -61.20 12.51 2.49
N ASP A 934 -60.37 11.50 2.24
CA ASP A 934 -58.92 11.58 2.38
C ASP A 934 -58.23 11.55 1.00
N LEU A 935 -58.77 10.77 0.05
CA LEU A 935 -58.26 10.62 -1.32
C LEU A 935 -58.38 11.90 -2.14
N ILE A 936 -59.54 12.56 -2.13
CA ILE A 936 -59.76 13.75 -2.95
C ILE A 936 -58.92 14.92 -2.45
N PRO A 937 -58.87 15.25 -1.14
CA PRO A 937 -57.99 16.30 -0.65
C PRO A 937 -56.50 16.03 -0.90
N MET A 938 -56.06 14.77 -0.76
CA MET A 938 -54.70 14.36 -1.11
C MET A 938 -54.39 14.67 -2.58
N LEU A 939 -55.23 14.21 -3.52
CA LEU A 939 -55.01 14.42 -4.95
C LEU A 939 -55.16 15.88 -5.36
N SER A 940 -56.12 16.59 -4.78
CA SER A 940 -56.36 18.01 -5.01
C SER A 940 -55.16 18.85 -4.61
N SER A 941 -54.57 18.56 -3.43
CA SER A 941 -53.34 19.21 -2.96
C SER A 941 -52.16 18.99 -3.91
N ILE A 942 -52.02 17.81 -4.52
CA ILE A 942 -50.91 17.49 -5.43
C ILE A 942 -51.12 18.15 -6.79
N LEU A 943 -52.33 18.06 -7.36
CA LEU A 943 -52.64 18.55 -8.69
C LEU A 943 -52.74 20.08 -8.76
N SER A 944 -53.12 20.73 -7.66
CA SER A 944 -53.29 22.19 -7.61
C SER A 944 -52.01 22.95 -7.27
N ASP A 945 -50.93 22.25 -6.88
CA ASP A 945 -49.67 22.89 -6.48
C ASP A 945 -49.00 23.60 -7.68
N PRO A 946 -48.71 24.91 -7.58
CA PRO A 946 -48.06 25.67 -8.65
C PRO A 946 -46.66 25.15 -9.02
N PHE A 947 -45.96 24.47 -8.11
CA PHE A 947 -44.61 23.95 -8.35
C PHE A 947 -44.59 22.48 -8.79
N ALA A 948 -45.73 21.77 -8.71
CA ALA A 948 -45.83 20.37 -9.13
C ALA A 948 -45.35 20.08 -10.57
N PRO A 949 -45.47 20.98 -11.57
CA PRO A 949 -44.99 20.68 -12.91
C PRO A 949 -43.47 20.49 -13.01
N ALA A 950 -42.68 20.97 -12.03
CA ALA A 950 -41.25 20.67 -11.91
C ALA A 950 -40.98 19.17 -11.60
N ALA A 951 -41.99 18.42 -11.16
CA ALA A 951 -41.93 16.98 -10.88
C ALA A 951 -42.96 16.20 -11.72
N PRO A 952 -42.74 16.07 -13.04
CA PRO A 952 -43.74 15.52 -13.96
C PRO A 952 -44.12 14.06 -13.66
N ALA A 953 -43.22 13.25 -13.08
CA ALA A 953 -43.51 11.86 -12.73
C ALA A 953 -44.56 11.76 -11.62
N THR A 954 -44.46 12.58 -10.58
CA THR A 954 -45.43 12.63 -9.48
C THR A 954 -46.81 13.07 -9.97
N LEU A 955 -46.87 14.08 -10.84
CA LEU A 955 -48.12 14.52 -11.46
C LEU A 955 -48.78 13.41 -12.29
N LEU A 956 -48.01 12.70 -13.12
CA LEU A 956 -48.54 11.56 -13.88
C LEU A 956 -49.09 10.45 -12.97
N SER A 957 -48.38 10.13 -11.89
CA SER A 957 -48.85 9.17 -10.88
C SER A 957 -50.15 9.65 -10.22
N ALA A 958 -50.23 10.92 -9.81
CA ALA A 958 -51.44 11.50 -9.20
C ALA A 958 -52.65 11.49 -10.17
N ILE A 959 -52.44 11.79 -11.46
CA ILE A 959 -53.50 11.74 -12.48
C ILE A 959 -53.99 10.30 -12.67
N LYS A 960 -53.08 9.32 -12.69
CA LYS A 960 -53.43 7.90 -12.76
C LYS A 960 -54.17 7.43 -11.51
N THR A 961 -53.77 7.89 -10.33
CA THR A 961 -54.50 7.64 -9.08
C THR A 961 -55.89 8.27 -9.12
N LEU A 962 -56.03 9.50 -9.62
CA LEU A 962 -57.33 10.15 -9.83
C LEU A 962 -58.20 9.32 -10.78
N HIS A 963 -57.65 8.82 -11.88
CA HIS A 963 -58.37 7.93 -12.79
C HIS A 963 -58.86 6.67 -12.06
N ALA A 964 -58.02 6.06 -11.21
CA ALA A 964 -58.43 4.91 -10.39
C ALA A 964 -59.52 5.27 -9.36
N VAL A 965 -59.49 6.47 -8.79
CA VAL A 965 -60.58 6.96 -7.93
C VAL A 965 -61.87 7.10 -8.73
N LEU A 966 -61.82 7.71 -9.92
CA LEU A 966 -62.98 7.88 -10.78
C LEU A 966 -63.59 6.54 -11.18
N THR A 967 -62.78 5.54 -11.54
CA THR A 967 -63.29 4.23 -11.98
C THR A 967 -63.85 3.38 -10.84
N ASN A 968 -63.29 3.47 -9.62
CA ASN A 968 -63.70 2.62 -8.49
C ASN A 968 -64.72 3.28 -7.55
N CYS A 969 -64.72 4.61 -7.46
CA CYS A 969 -65.58 5.38 -6.56
C CYS A 969 -66.70 6.15 -7.28
N TRP A 970 -66.89 5.93 -8.59
CA TRP A 970 -67.88 6.63 -9.44
C TRP A 970 -69.28 6.84 -8.83
N PRO A 971 -69.87 5.91 -8.02
CA PRO A 971 -71.24 6.10 -7.53
C PRO A 971 -71.41 7.31 -6.59
N ARG A 972 -70.31 7.80 -5.99
CA ARG A 972 -70.32 8.93 -5.06
C ARG A 972 -69.63 10.17 -5.59
N ILE A 973 -68.94 10.10 -6.73
CA ILE A 973 -68.26 11.25 -7.32
C ILE A 973 -69.22 12.39 -7.73
N PRO A 974 -70.43 12.12 -8.28
CA PRO A 974 -71.38 13.18 -8.60
C PRO A 974 -71.94 13.92 -7.38
N ASP A 975 -71.79 13.36 -6.17
CA ASP A 975 -72.23 14.02 -4.94
C ASP A 975 -71.24 15.18 -4.60
N SER A 976 -71.76 16.37 -4.27
CA SER A 976 -70.94 17.46 -3.72
C SER A 976 -70.38 17.04 -2.35
N PRO A 977 -69.11 17.33 -2.01
CA PRO A 977 -68.18 18.27 -2.67
C PRO A 977 -67.24 17.66 -3.72
N TRP A 978 -67.31 16.36 -3.99
CA TRP A 978 -66.23 15.65 -4.71
C TRP A 978 -66.08 16.09 -6.17
N GLN A 979 -67.20 16.29 -6.88
CA GLN A 979 -67.16 16.78 -8.26
C GLN A 979 -66.47 18.14 -8.39
N ASP A 980 -66.77 19.07 -7.47
CA ASP A 980 -66.29 20.46 -7.53
C ASP A 980 -64.79 20.51 -7.27
N GLU A 981 -64.33 19.76 -6.27
CA GLU A 981 -62.92 19.67 -5.89
C GLU A 981 -62.06 19.00 -6.98
N ILE A 982 -62.57 17.95 -7.63
CA ILE A 982 -61.86 17.30 -8.76
C ILE A 982 -61.76 18.25 -9.96
N ILE A 983 -62.85 18.95 -10.31
CA ILE A 983 -62.84 19.92 -11.41
C ILE A 983 -61.81 21.02 -11.13
N GLN A 984 -61.81 21.58 -9.92
CA GLN A 984 -60.85 22.59 -9.50
C GLN A 984 -59.40 22.09 -9.64
N ALA A 985 -59.11 20.90 -9.12
CA ALA A 985 -57.77 20.31 -9.15
C ALA A 985 -57.24 20.09 -10.57
N VAL A 986 -58.08 19.57 -11.48
CA VAL A 986 -57.68 19.29 -12.86
C VAL A 986 -57.52 20.58 -13.68
N VAL A 987 -58.36 21.60 -13.44
CA VAL A 987 -58.23 22.92 -14.06
C VAL A 987 -56.92 23.59 -13.64
N LEU A 988 -56.64 23.65 -12.33
CA LEU A 988 -55.42 24.27 -11.83
C LEU A 988 -54.16 23.55 -12.34
N CYS A 989 -54.17 22.21 -12.34
CA CYS A 989 -53.08 21.42 -12.91
C CYS A 989 -52.84 21.75 -14.39
N TRP A 990 -53.90 21.85 -15.19
CA TRP A 990 -53.79 22.18 -16.61
C TRP A 990 -53.18 23.57 -16.84
N LEU A 991 -53.58 24.57 -16.04
CA LEU A 991 -53.04 25.92 -16.13
C LEU A 991 -51.54 25.93 -15.77
N ASN A 992 -51.16 25.31 -14.65
CA ASN A 992 -49.77 25.26 -14.19
C ASN A 992 -48.85 24.56 -15.21
N VAL A 993 -49.33 23.49 -15.87
CA VAL A 993 -48.58 22.74 -16.90
C VAL A 993 -48.52 23.51 -18.23
N SER A 994 -49.51 24.36 -18.48
CA SER A 994 -49.65 25.13 -19.72
C SER A 994 -48.92 26.45 -19.72
N ASP A 995 -48.49 26.92 -18.56
CA ASP A 995 -47.60 28.07 -18.44
C ASP A 995 -46.25 27.79 -19.12
N GLU A 996 -45.91 28.62 -20.11
CA GLU A 996 -44.67 28.52 -20.89
C GLU A 996 -43.44 28.89 -20.08
N SER A 997 -43.61 29.63 -18.97
CA SER A 997 -42.51 30.00 -18.06
C SER A 997 -42.04 28.82 -17.19
N THR A 998 -42.84 27.77 -17.08
CA THR A 998 -42.51 26.59 -16.27
C THR A 998 -41.49 25.70 -16.97
N ALA A 999 -40.36 25.45 -16.30
CA ALA A 999 -39.27 24.62 -16.82
C ALA A 999 -39.63 23.12 -16.81
N ILE A 1000 -40.28 22.64 -17.89
CA ILE A 1000 -40.69 21.24 -18.09
C ILE A 1000 -40.26 20.78 -19.49
N ALA A 1001 -39.78 19.54 -19.59
CA ALA A 1001 -39.50 18.92 -20.90
C ALA A 1001 -40.79 18.83 -21.75
N THR A 1002 -40.68 19.16 -23.04
CA THR A 1002 -41.81 19.18 -23.98
C THR A 1002 -42.55 17.85 -24.07
N SER A 1003 -41.83 16.73 -23.98
CA SER A 1003 -42.41 15.37 -23.97
C SER A 1003 -43.24 15.10 -22.71
N SER A 1004 -42.75 15.49 -21.53
CA SER A 1004 -43.47 15.35 -20.26
C SER A 1004 -44.71 16.23 -20.20
N ARG A 1005 -44.62 17.47 -20.72
CA ARG A 1005 -45.77 18.38 -20.83
C ARG A 1005 -46.87 17.78 -21.71
N ALA A 1006 -46.52 17.18 -22.84
CA ALA A 1006 -47.48 16.51 -23.72
C ALA A 1006 -48.14 15.30 -23.05
N ALA A 1007 -47.36 14.47 -22.34
CA ALA A 1007 -47.88 13.31 -21.63
C ALA A 1007 -48.87 13.68 -20.52
N ILE A 1008 -48.55 14.69 -19.70
CA ILE A 1008 -49.43 15.16 -18.62
C ILE A 1008 -50.74 15.69 -19.19
N ARG A 1009 -50.69 16.52 -20.23
CA ARG A 1009 -51.89 17.04 -20.90
C ARG A 1009 -52.77 15.92 -21.45
N GLN A 1010 -52.17 14.91 -22.08
CA GLN A 1010 -52.91 13.77 -22.63
C GLN A 1010 -53.61 12.95 -21.53
N ASP A 1011 -52.93 12.69 -20.42
CA ASP A 1011 -53.49 11.94 -19.28
C ASP A 1011 -54.58 12.75 -18.56
N LEU A 1012 -54.43 14.07 -18.42
CA LEU A 1012 -55.47 14.97 -17.88
C LEU A 1012 -56.73 14.95 -18.73
N VAL A 1013 -56.59 15.07 -20.06
CA VAL A 1013 -57.73 14.95 -20.99
C VAL A 1013 -58.41 13.58 -20.83
N THR A 1014 -57.64 12.52 -20.64
CA THR A 1014 -58.19 11.17 -20.42
C THR A 1014 -58.93 11.05 -19.08
N ALA A 1015 -58.41 11.65 -18.01
CA ALA A 1015 -59.08 11.72 -16.71
C ALA A 1015 -60.38 12.55 -16.77
N VAL A 1016 -60.38 13.69 -17.46
CA VAL A 1016 -61.58 14.53 -17.66
C VAL A 1016 -62.65 13.80 -18.47
N LYS A 1017 -62.26 13.03 -19.50
CA LYS A 1017 -63.19 12.16 -20.23
C LYS A 1017 -63.85 11.14 -19.32
N CYS A 1018 -63.08 10.51 -18.42
CA CYS A 1018 -63.60 9.60 -17.42
C CYS A 1018 -64.57 10.32 -16.46
N LEU A 1019 -64.18 11.50 -15.95
CA LEU A 1019 -65.03 12.34 -15.09
C LEU A 1019 -66.35 12.70 -15.78
N SER A 1020 -66.31 13.12 -17.04
CA SER A 1020 -67.50 13.43 -17.84
C SER A 1020 -68.45 12.24 -17.92
N ALA A 1021 -67.94 11.04 -18.15
CA ALA A 1021 -68.76 9.82 -18.18
C ALA A 1021 -69.35 9.50 -16.80
N VAL A 1022 -68.58 9.67 -15.72
CA VAL A 1022 -69.03 9.45 -14.33
C VAL A 1022 -70.12 10.44 -13.92
N LEU A 1023 -69.94 11.74 -14.21
CA LEU A 1023 -70.93 12.78 -13.91
C LEU A 1023 -72.21 12.61 -14.72
N LYS A 1024 -72.09 12.23 -15.99
CA LYS A 1024 -73.25 11.93 -16.85
C LYS A 1024 -74.06 10.76 -16.30
N ALA A 1025 -73.41 9.74 -15.74
CA ALA A 1025 -74.09 8.63 -15.07
C ALA A 1025 -74.84 9.08 -13.79
N GLY A 1026 -74.37 10.15 -13.13
CA GLY A 1026 -75.04 10.82 -12.01
C GLY A 1026 -76.05 11.91 -12.41
N GLY A 1027 -76.31 12.11 -13.71
CA GLY A 1027 -77.24 13.12 -14.21
C GLY A 1027 -76.69 14.54 -14.30
N VAL A 1028 -75.37 14.74 -14.19
CA VAL A 1028 -74.69 16.04 -14.28
C VAL A 1028 -73.95 16.16 -15.62
N ASP A 1029 -74.21 17.21 -16.39
CA ASP A 1029 -73.46 17.50 -17.62
C ASP A 1029 -72.24 18.37 -17.33
N LEU A 1030 -71.04 17.77 -17.41
CA LEU A 1030 -69.78 18.45 -17.17
C LEU A 1030 -69.60 19.68 -18.10
N VAL A 1031 -70.07 19.61 -19.35
CA VAL A 1031 -69.90 20.70 -20.33
C VAL A 1031 -70.64 21.96 -19.88
N GLU A 1032 -71.83 21.80 -19.28
CA GLU A 1032 -72.60 22.93 -18.73
C GLU A 1032 -71.92 23.50 -17.47
N VAL A 1033 -71.39 22.64 -16.60
CA VAL A 1033 -70.72 23.03 -15.35
C VAL A 1033 -69.45 23.85 -15.62
N VAL A 1034 -68.63 23.47 -16.61
CA VAL A 1034 -67.35 24.15 -16.89
C VAL A 1034 -67.44 25.29 -17.90
N LYS A 1035 -68.60 25.48 -18.56
CA LYS A 1035 -68.79 26.55 -19.56
C LYS A 1035 -68.34 27.94 -19.09
N PRO A 1036 -68.67 28.40 -17.86
CA PRO A 1036 -68.21 29.70 -17.36
C PRO A 1036 -66.69 29.79 -17.17
N LEU A 1037 -66.00 28.65 -16.97
CA LEU A 1037 -64.54 28.59 -16.82
C LEU A 1037 -63.85 28.67 -18.18
N VAL A 1038 -64.34 27.94 -19.18
CA VAL A 1038 -63.80 27.95 -20.55
C VAL A 1038 -64.01 29.31 -21.23
N GLU A 1039 -65.12 30.00 -20.95
CA GLU A 1039 -65.36 31.37 -21.42
C GLU A 1039 -64.37 32.39 -20.84
N LYS A 1040 -63.88 32.15 -19.60
CA LYS A 1040 -62.88 33.02 -18.94
C LYS A 1040 -61.45 32.70 -19.37
N GLU A 1041 -61.14 31.45 -19.66
CA GLU A 1041 -59.78 30.98 -19.98
C GLU A 1041 -59.82 29.99 -21.16
N ALA A 1042 -59.55 30.51 -22.36
CA ALA A 1042 -59.71 29.77 -23.62
C ALA A 1042 -58.80 28.53 -23.72
N SER A 1043 -57.66 28.52 -23.00
CA SER A 1043 -56.74 27.38 -22.96
C SER A 1043 -57.37 26.12 -22.35
N LEU A 1044 -58.44 26.25 -21.55
CA LEU A 1044 -59.20 25.13 -20.98
C LEU A 1044 -60.06 24.41 -22.02
N GLY A 1045 -60.33 25.00 -23.18
CA GLY A 1045 -61.11 24.35 -24.25
C GLY A 1045 -60.50 23.04 -24.72
N ALA A 1046 -59.16 22.95 -24.75
CA ALA A 1046 -58.44 21.71 -25.11
C ALA A 1046 -58.55 20.61 -24.04
N LEU A 1047 -58.76 20.98 -22.76
CA LEU A 1047 -58.95 20.04 -21.65
C LEU A 1047 -60.35 19.41 -21.66
N PHE A 1048 -61.38 20.22 -21.94
CA PHE A 1048 -62.79 19.81 -21.89
C PHE A 1048 -63.42 19.53 -23.27
N SER A 1049 -62.62 19.38 -24.31
CA SER A 1049 -63.11 19.11 -25.66
C SER A 1049 -63.99 17.83 -25.72
N PRO A 1050 -65.14 17.85 -26.40
CA PRO A 1050 -66.04 16.70 -26.49
C PRO A 1050 -65.36 15.52 -27.22
N PRO A 1051 -65.73 14.27 -26.91
CA PRO A 1051 -65.18 13.10 -27.60
C PRO A 1051 -65.52 13.17 -29.10
N ARG A 1052 -64.51 12.92 -29.95
CA ARG A 1052 -64.78 12.52 -31.34
C ARG A 1052 -65.22 11.07 -31.38
#